data_AF-A0A6A5Y608-F1
#
_entry.id   AF-A0A6A5Y608-F1
#
_cell.length_a   1.000
_cell.length_b   1.000
_cell.length_c   1.000
_cell.angle_alpha   90.00
_cell.angle_beta   90.00
_cell.angle_gamma   90.00
#
_symmetry.space_group_name_H-M   'P 1'
#
loop_
_entity.id
_entity.type
_entity.pdbx_description
1 polymer ?
#
loop_
_entity_poly.entity_id
_entity_poly.type
_entity_poly.pdbx_seq_one_letter_code
_entity_poly.pdbx_strand_id
1 'polypeptide(L)'
;MARKKAGHNDSDGPSTADVSANEDVEMQEQDGKINGFNKFTYFQDTPDYTDSDTNPNTTASSVAGDNVPTDGRKRRSEAFNMRKSIYGKKHDRLGESKEDDTLRRFRYLLGLTDLFRHFIDSNPNPRIKETLAEIDRQNAEDEAKAKNSKLRKGGAAVERRRKTEQEEDAELVREEKHGGHHETVFRESPGYIKGGKMRDYQVAGLNWLISLHENGISGILADEMGLGKTLQTISFLGYLRFIAGISGPHLVVVPKSTLDNWKREFGKWIPDINVLVLQGAKEERAELIQERLVDENFDVCITSYEMILREKSHLKKFAWEYIIIDEAHRIKNETSSLAQIIREFNSRNRLLITGTPLQNNLHELWALLNFLLPDVFGDAAAFDEWFSTQGEDSDTVVQQLHKVLRPFLLRRVKSDVEKSLLPKKEVNLYIGMSDMQVKWYKKILEKDIDAVNGGAGNKESKTRLLNIVMQLRKCCNHPYLFEGAEPGPPYTTDEHLVHNAAKMVMLDNLLKRMKAQGSRVLIFSQMSRMLDILEDYSVFRNYPYCRIDGSTAHEDRIAAIDDYNKEGSEKFLFLLTTRAGGLGINLTSADIVILFDSDWNPQADLQAMDRAHRIGQTKQVVVFRFVSENAIEEKVLERAAQKLRLDQLVIQQGRAQQPVKNAASKDELLTMIQHGAEKVFQSQGALGAMSGSNDFSEDDIDAILKHGEERTAALNARYEKLGLDDLQKFTSDSAYEWNGETFQPRKKEIGLTWINPSKRERKEIGYSMDNYYRNALATGNRQEAKAPRIPRAPKQVVIHDYQFFPPQLAELQEKETAWYRKENNIKAPLPDGSDEELETREADQELAQKEIDNAIPLTDAEKEEKEALIAKGFPEWNKRDFQQFLNGTAKYGRQNYEGISEEVDGKDPDEIAEYAKTFWKKYKTLDNWQKHLNVIEEGEARVRLAEEKKRLLAKKIGQYRMPLQNMTIKYTVSTTNKKVYTEEEDRFLLVMLNKHGIEDEQINEKIRDEIRQSPLFRFDWFFLSRTPQEIGRRCTTLIQAVVRELGDGDVKNGKGKRALEEDDSEDEDELPVKKKAKGNVKNKQLDTVKGKGKGSASASTSRATSVASNSSPAPSSAKSKAKGKKR
;
A
#
# COMPACT_ATOMS: atom_id res chain seq x y z
N MET A 1 58.03 8.96 46.23
CA MET A 1 59.38 8.47 45.83
C MET A 1 59.18 7.71 44.52
N ALA A 2 59.64 8.20 43.37
CA ALA A 2 61.01 8.04 42.81
C ALA A 2 61.27 6.59 42.30
N ARG A 3 61.74 6.35 41.06
CA ARG A 3 62.14 7.24 39.94
C ARG A 3 62.43 6.42 38.64
N LYS A 4 62.37 7.08 37.46
CA LYS A 4 63.09 6.80 36.17
C LYS A 4 62.58 5.59 35.32
N LYS A 5 62.23 5.72 34.01
CA LYS A 5 62.87 6.24 32.74
C LYS A 5 63.56 5.09 31.95
N ALA A 6 63.65 5.02 30.61
CA ALA A 6 63.00 5.63 29.39
C ALA A 6 63.62 4.91 28.13
N GLY A 7 63.23 5.02 26.85
CA GLY A 7 62.18 5.74 26.07
C GLY A 7 61.63 4.83 24.93
N HIS A 8 61.43 5.19 23.65
CA HIS A 8 61.51 6.46 22.90
C HIS A 8 60.72 6.32 21.55
N ASN A 9 60.03 7.39 21.09
CA ASN A 9 59.50 7.66 19.72
C ASN A 9 58.44 6.70 19.08
N ASP A 10 57.46 7.11 18.24
CA ASP A 10 57.20 8.38 17.51
C ASP A 10 55.68 8.73 17.36
N SER A 11 55.41 9.95 16.86
CA SER A 11 54.18 10.50 16.23
C SER A 11 52.92 10.85 17.05
N ASP A 12 52.67 12.17 17.07
CA ASP A 12 51.44 12.97 17.32
C ASP A 12 50.13 12.35 16.78
N GLY A 13 48.93 12.65 17.29
CA GLY A 13 48.38 13.93 17.76
C GLY A 13 46.91 14.06 17.30
N PRO A 14 46.13 15.05 17.77
CA PRO A 14 44.73 14.76 18.13
C PRO A 14 43.63 15.70 17.59
N SER A 15 42.38 15.36 17.97
CA SER A 15 41.28 16.24 18.42
C SER A 15 40.03 16.43 17.53
N THR A 16 38.89 16.03 18.11
CA THR A 16 37.59 16.74 18.24
C THR A 16 36.89 17.39 17.03
N ALA A 17 35.65 16.97 16.75
CA ALA A 17 34.42 17.81 16.88
C ALA A 17 33.11 17.03 16.55
N ASP A 18 32.04 17.29 17.31
CA ASP A 18 30.62 17.09 16.92
C ASP A 18 30.07 18.47 16.43
N VAL A 19 29.23 18.65 15.37
CA VAL A 19 27.94 18.03 15.00
C VAL A 19 26.80 18.47 15.95
N SER A 20 25.59 18.92 15.57
CA SER A 20 24.86 19.20 14.30
C SER A 20 24.06 20.53 14.47
N ALA A 21 23.62 21.30 13.46
CA ALA A 21 22.52 21.12 12.49
C ALA A 21 21.12 20.72 13.07
N ASN A 22 20.10 21.46 12.62
CA ASN A 22 18.63 21.27 12.53
C ASN A 22 18.09 22.52 11.76
N GLU A 23 17.00 22.55 10.98
CA GLU A 23 15.83 21.65 10.86
C GLU A 23 15.08 21.85 9.51
N ASP A 24 14.61 20.75 8.93
CA ASP A 24 13.33 20.48 8.22
C ASP A 24 12.63 21.46 7.25
N VAL A 25 12.30 20.92 6.05
CA VAL A 25 11.09 21.24 5.26
C VAL A 25 10.53 19.98 4.53
N GLU A 26 9.28 19.61 4.81
CA GLU A 26 8.41 18.78 3.93
C GLU A 26 7.77 19.68 2.83
N MET A 27 7.40 19.22 1.62
CA MET A 27 6.40 18.17 1.33
C MET A 27 6.40 17.77 -0.17
N GLN A 28 5.85 16.56 -0.42
CA GLN A 28 4.99 16.11 -1.53
C GLN A 28 5.26 16.50 -3.00
N GLU A 29 5.34 15.46 -3.85
CA GLU A 29 5.21 15.53 -5.32
C GLU A 29 3.74 15.37 -5.78
N GLN A 30 3.45 15.80 -7.02
CA GLN A 30 2.38 15.22 -7.85
C GLN A 30 2.98 14.67 -9.15
N ASP A 31 2.59 13.45 -9.53
CA ASP A 31 2.95 12.79 -10.80
C ASP A 31 2.13 13.37 -11.98
N GLY A 32 2.68 13.29 -13.20
CA GLY A 32 1.97 13.56 -14.45
C GLY A 32 2.69 12.98 -15.68
N LYS A 33 2.33 11.75 -16.09
CA LYS A 33 2.86 11.07 -17.30
C LYS A 33 1.99 11.37 -18.53
N ILE A 34 2.58 11.54 -19.73
CA ILE A 34 2.00 11.08 -21.02
C ILE A 34 3.13 10.49 -21.91
N ASN A 35 2.80 9.44 -22.69
CA ASN A 35 3.64 8.76 -23.69
C ASN A 35 3.15 9.08 -25.12
N GLY A 36 4.03 9.02 -26.14
CA GLY A 36 3.58 8.98 -27.56
C GLY A 36 4.67 9.22 -28.60
N PHE A 37 5.19 8.16 -29.23
CA PHE A 37 6.33 8.21 -30.16
C PHE A 37 6.03 8.80 -31.56
N ASN A 38 6.93 9.64 -32.10
CA ASN A 38 7.76 9.20 -33.24
C ASN A 38 9.02 10.05 -33.55
N LYS A 39 10.10 9.34 -33.95
CA LYS A 39 11.36 9.77 -34.61
C LYS A 39 12.21 10.92 -34.02
N PHE A 40 13.36 10.49 -33.47
CA PHE A 40 14.64 11.21 -33.27
C PHE A 40 14.74 12.65 -33.80
N THR A 41 14.65 13.61 -32.87
CA THR A 41 15.27 14.94 -33.01
C THR A 41 16.00 15.30 -31.71
N TYR A 42 17.20 15.86 -31.83
CA TYR A 42 18.05 16.21 -30.68
C TYR A 42 17.56 17.50 -30.02
N PHE A 43 17.21 17.45 -28.74
CA PHE A 43 16.96 18.65 -27.94
C PHE A 43 18.13 19.01 -27.03
N GLN A 44 18.40 20.32 -26.95
CA GLN A 44 19.42 20.92 -26.09
C GLN A 44 18.86 21.11 -24.68
N ASP A 45 19.62 20.73 -23.66
CA ASP A 45 19.36 21.13 -22.28
C ASP A 45 20.44 22.08 -21.76
N THR A 46 19.99 23.04 -20.95
CA THR A 46 20.82 24.14 -20.42
C THR A 46 21.66 23.70 -19.22
N PRO A 47 22.77 24.42 -18.91
CA PRO A 47 23.86 23.81 -18.17
C PRO A 47 23.86 24.17 -16.69
N ASP A 48 23.88 23.15 -15.84
CA ASP A 48 23.90 23.30 -14.38
C ASP A 48 25.28 23.77 -13.86
N TYR A 49 25.29 24.53 -12.75
CA TYR A 49 26.50 25.06 -12.10
C TYR A 49 26.42 24.81 -10.58
N THR A 50 27.08 23.75 -10.12
CA THR A 50 27.43 23.56 -8.70
C THR A 50 28.86 24.08 -8.39
N ASP A 51 28.98 24.65 -7.19
CA ASP A 51 30.11 24.59 -6.27
C ASP A 51 31.53 25.14 -6.52
N SER A 52 32.11 25.43 -5.35
CA SER A 52 33.53 25.59 -4.97
C SER A 52 34.19 26.96 -5.22
N ASP A 53 34.94 27.55 -4.28
CA ASP A 53 34.96 27.34 -2.82
C ASP A 53 35.79 28.44 -2.11
N THR A 54 35.78 28.40 -0.76
CA THR A 54 36.85 28.87 0.16
C THR A 54 37.21 30.36 0.28
N ASN A 55 37.53 30.71 1.53
CA ASN A 55 38.00 32.00 2.00
C ASN A 55 39.53 31.95 2.26
N PRO A 56 40.35 32.79 1.62
CA PRO A 56 41.74 32.99 2.04
C PRO A 56 41.95 34.44 2.51
N ASN A 57 42.29 34.63 3.79
CA ASN A 57 42.63 35.96 4.32
C ASN A 57 43.88 35.94 5.21
N THR A 58 45.05 35.82 4.58
CA THR A 58 46.33 36.31 5.12
C THR A 58 47.12 37.05 4.03
N THR A 59 47.08 38.38 4.10
CA THR A 59 48.12 39.35 3.69
C THR A 59 48.88 39.18 2.36
N ALA A 60 48.46 39.99 1.39
CA ALA A 60 49.18 40.62 0.27
C ALA A 60 50.70 40.39 0.08
N SER A 61 51.09 40.06 -1.17
CA SER A 61 52.02 40.88 -1.97
C SER A 61 52.03 40.51 -3.47
N SER A 62 52.48 41.47 -4.30
CA SER A 62 53.07 41.29 -5.66
C SER A 62 52.24 40.76 -6.84
N VAL A 63 51.72 41.72 -7.63
CA VAL A 63 51.63 41.80 -9.11
C VAL A 63 52.22 40.63 -9.95
N ALA A 64 51.38 39.97 -10.78
CA ALA A 64 51.53 39.85 -12.26
C ALA A 64 50.65 38.75 -12.91
N GLY A 65 50.06 39.05 -14.09
CA GLY A 65 49.77 38.06 -15.15
C GLY A 65 48.35 37.51 -15.27
N ASP A 66 47.77 37.59 -16.48
CA ASP A 66 46.45 37.07 -16.84
C ASP A 66 46.38 35.53 -16.95
N ASN A 67 45.24 34.95 -16.55
CA ASN A 67 44.33 34.10 -17.36
C ASN A 67 43.37 33.27 -16.47
N VAL A 68 42.06 33.32 -16.75
CA VAL A 68 41.03 32.51 -16.06
C VAL A 68 40.41 31.50 -17.04
N PRO A 69 40.43 30.18 -16.76
CA PRO A 69 39.90 29.18 -17.70
C PRO A 69 38.37 29.00 -17.57
N THR A 70 37.67 29.13 -18.69
CA THR A 70 36.19 29.14 -18.81
C THR A 70 35.53 27.75 -18.89
N ASP A 71 36.20 26.68 -18.45
CA ASP A 71 35.93 25.30 -18.89
C ASP A 71 35.00 24.46 -17.97
N GLY A 72 34.68 24.95 -16.76
CA GLY A 72 34.02 24.15 -15.72
C GLY A 72 32.56 23.75 -15.97
N ARG A 73 31.80 24.54 -16.75
CA ARG A 73 30.41 24.22 -17.13
C ARG A 73 30.34 23.21 -18.28
N LYS A 74 31.28 23.33 -19.22
CA LYS A 74 31.35 22.49 -20.43
C LYS A 74 31.67 21.05 -20.05
N ARG A 75 32.70 20.84 -19.21
CA ARG A 75 33.07 19.51 -18.68
C ARG A 75 31.93 18.78 -17.98
N ARG A 76 31.00 19.49 -17.33
CA ARG A 76 29.84 18.87 -16.66
C ARG A 76 28.73 18.47 -17.61
N SER A 77 28.40 19.30 -18.59
CA SER A 77 27.49 18.92 -19.67
C SER A 77 28.07 17.72 -20.46
N GLU A 78 29.38 17.74 -20.73
CA GLU A 78 30.10 16.63 -21.36
C GLU A 78 30.07 15.37 -20.48
N ALA A 79 30.35 15.47 -19.18
CA ALA A 79 30.28 14.33 -18.25
C ALA A 79 28.85 13.76 -18.12
N PHE A 80 27.82 14.59 -18.07
CA PHE A 80 26.42 14.16 -18.04
C PHE A 80 26.02 13.43 -19.34
N ASN A 81 26.38 13.99 -20.51
CA ASN A 81 26.11 13.37 -21.80
C ASN A 81 26.90 12.06 -21.99
N MET A 82 28.15 12.01 -21.51
CA MET A 82 28.95 10.78 -21.46
C MET A 82 28.30 9.72 -20.57
N ARG A 83 27.83 10.08 -19.35
CA ARG A 83 27.08 9.17 -18.46
C ARG A 83 25.81 8.65 -19.14
N LYS A 84 25.02 9.52 -19.77
CA LYS A 84 23.81 9.13 -20.53
C LYS A 84 24.14 8.17 -21.68
N SER A 85 25.25 8.38 -22.39
CA SER A 85 25.75 7.45 -23.42
C SER A 85 26.24 6.12 -22.84
N ILE A 86 26.91 6.12 -21.69
CA ILE A 86 27.37 4.90 -21.00
C ILE A 86 26.17 4.06 -20.55
N TYR A 87 25.15 4.67 -19.94
CA TYR A 87 23.92 3.98 -19.57
C TYR A 87 23.23 3.39 -20.80
N GLY A 88 23.03 4.17 -21.88
CA GLY A 88 22.49 3.66 -23.15
C GLY A 88 23.24 2.40 -23.63
N LYS A 89 24.57 2.48 -23.77
CA LYS A 89 25.42 1.35 -24.19
C LYS A 89 25.43 0.15 -23.23
N LYS A 90 24.99 0.30 -21.97
CA LYS A 90 24.78 -0.82 -21.04
C LYS A 90 23.40 -1.45 -21.25
N HIS A 91 22.36 -0.64 -21.45
CA HIS A 91 21.03 -1.13 -21.84
C HIS A 91 21.06 -1.85 -23.19
N ASP A 92 21.77 -1.32 -24.19
CA ASP A 92 21.91 -1.92 -25.52
C ASP A 92 22.60 -3.29 -25.44
N ARG A 93 23.77 -3.38 -24.76
CA ARG A 93 24.48 -4.65 -24.55
C ARG A 93 23.67 -5.68 -23.76
N LEU A 94 22.91 -5.24 -22.74
CA LEU A 94 22.01 -6.15 -22.03
C LEU A 94 20.87 -6.62 -22.95
N GLY A 95 20.38 -5.76 -23.84
CA GLY A 95 19.41 -6.09 -24.88
C GLY A 95 19.92 -7.18 -25.82
N GLU A 96 21.12 -7.04 -26.36
CA GLU A 96 21.78 -8.05 -27.21
C GLU A 96 21.93 -9.39 -26.47
N SER A 97 22.43 -9.38 -25.22
CA SER A 97 22.56 -10.62 -24.43
C SER A 97 21.22 -11.27 -24.07
N LYS A 98 20.13 -10.48 -24.01
CA LYS A 98 18.79 -10.98 -23.69
C LYS A 98 18.19 -11.82 -24.80
N GLU A 99 18.61 -11.63 -26.05
CA GLU A 99 18.13 -12.46 -27.17
C GLU A 99 18.64 -13.90 -27.03
N ASP A 100 19.94 -14.07 -26.74
CA ASP A 100 20.53 -15.38 -26.44
C ASP A 100 19.98 -16.00 -25.13
N ASP A 101 19.84 -15.21 -24.06
CA ASP A 101 19.18 -15.68 -22.83
C ASP A 101 17.74 -16.17 -23.09
N THR A 102 16.98 -15.49 -23.95
CA THR A 102 15.60 -15.87 -24.29
C THR A 102 15.57 -17.16 -25.09
N LEU A 103 16.52 -17.35 -26.02
CA LEU A 103 16.68 -18.59 -26.77
C LEU A 103 17.02 -19.78 -25.85
N ARG A 104 18.00 -19.61 -24.96
CA ARG A 104 18.39 -20.62 -23.95
C ARG A 104 17.22 -20.97 -23.04
N ARG A 105 16.55 -19.96 -22.50
CA ARG A 105 15.37 -20.08 -21.66
C ARG A 105 14.27 -20.88 -22.36
N PHE A 106 13.90 -20.52 -23.59
CA PHE A 106 12.82 -21.22 -24.30
C PHE A 106 13.18 -22.67 -24.60
N ARG A 107 14.43 -22.97 -24.99
CA ARG A 107 14.90 -24.36 -25.15
C ARG A 107 14.79 -25.15 -23.84
N TYR A 108 15.16 -24.56 -22.70
CA TYR A 108 15.00 -25.20 -21.39
C TYR A 108 13.52 -25.44 -21.04
N LEU A 109 12.67 -24.42 -21.20
CA LEU A 109 11.23 -24.51 -20.87
C LEU A 109 10.48 -25.55 -21.71
N LEU A 110 10.71 -25.57 -23.02
CA LEU A 110 10.08 -26.53 -23.95
C LEU A 110 10.49 -27.98 -23.64
N GLY A 111 11.66 -28.21 -23.01
CA GLY A 111 12.10 -29.53 -22.57
C GLY A 111 11.42 -30.05 -21.28
N LEU A 112 10.71 -29.21 -20.54
CA LEU A 112 10.09 -29.57 -19.26
C LEU A 112 8.64 -30.05 -19.43
N THR A 113 7.83 -29.24 -20.13
CA THR A 113 6.41 -29.52 -20.39
C THR A 113 5.94 -28.78 -21.64
N ASP A 114 5.03 -29.39 -22.40
CA ASP A 114 4.34 -28.74 -23.53
C ASP A 114 3.51 -27.51 -23.11
N LEU A 115 3.27 -27.32 -21.80
CA LEU A 115 2.50 -26.18 -21.31
C LEU A 115 3.22 -24.84 -21.53
N PHE A 116 4.55 -24.81 -21.43
CA PHE A 116 5.28 -23.58 -21.73
C PHE A 116 5.14 -23.18 -23.20
N ARG A 117 5.03 -24.16 -24.11
CA ARG A 117 4.77 -23.92 -25.53
C ARG A 117 3.45 -23.17 -25.72
N HIS A 118 2.38 -23.63 -25.09
CA HIS A 118 1.07 -22.95 -25.11
C HIS A 118 1.16 -21.48 -24.69
N PHE A 119 1.82 -21.17 -23.56
CA PHE A 119 1.96 -19.79 -23.10
C PHE A 119 2.85 -18.90 -24.00
N ILE A 120 3.88 -19.48 -24.63
CA ILE A 120 4.73 -18.77 -25.59
C ILE A 120 3.95 -18.50 -26.91
N ASP A 121 3.18 -19.47 -27.40
CA ASP A 121 2.32 -19.33 -28.60
C ASP A 121 1.19 -18.31 -28.40
N SER A 122 0.57 -18.29 -27.21
CA SER A 122 -0.46 -17.32 -26.82
C SER A 122 0.08 -15.90 -26.59
N ASN A 123 1.40 -15.71 -26.44
CA ASN A 123 1.97 -14.39 -26.12
C ASN A 123 1.72 -13.37 -27.25
N PRO A 124 1.20 -12.16 -26.99
CA PRO A 124 0.94 -11.16 -28.02
C PRO A 124 2.21 -10.54 -28.65
N ASN A 125 3.39 -10.72 -28.07
CA ASN A 125 4.63 -10.11 -28.55
C ASN A 125 5.18 -10.83 -29.82
N PRO A 126 5.29 -10.17 -30.99
CA PRO A 126 5.72 -10.82 -32.23
C PRO A 126 7.14 -11.39 -32.16
N ARG A 127 8.08 -10.74 -31.46
CA ARG A 127 9.48 -11.21 -31.32
C ARG A 127 9.58 -12.57 -30.63
N ILE A 128 8.66 -12.84 -29.70
CA ILE A 128 8.58 -14.11 -28.97
C ILE A 128 8.16 -15.23 -29.92
N LYS A 129 7.21 -14.96 -30.82
CA LYS A 129 6.79 -15.90 -31.88
C LYS A 129 7.86 -16.13 -32.93
N GLU A 130 8.58 -15.08 -33.34
CA GLU A 130 9.74 -15.20 -34.24
C GLU A 130 10.82 -16.10 -33.64
N THR A 131 11.13 -15.92 -32.34
CA THR A 131 12.11 -16.75 -31.62
C THR A 131 11.66 -18.22 -31.53
N LEU A 132 10.37 -18.47 -31.26
CA LEU A 132 9.83 -19.84 -31.24
C LEU A 132 9.83 -20.47 -32.63
N ALA A 133 9.44 -19.73 -33.68
CA ALA A 133 9.47 -20.19 -35.06
C ALA A 133 10.89 -20.49 -35.56
N GLU A 134 11.90 -19.75 -35.09
CA GLU A 134 13.32 -20.04 -35.34
C GLU A 134 13.75 -21.35 -34.64
N ILE A 135 13.34 -21.57 -33.39
CA ILE A 135 13.58 -22.85 -32.67
C ILE A 135 12.90 -24.02 -33.41
N ASP A 136 11.64 -23.86 -33.80
CA ASP A 136 10.91 -24.90 -34.55
C ASP A 136 11.51 -25.14 -35.95
N ARG A 137 12.01 -24.10 -36.64
CA ARG A 137 12.71 -24.27 -37.92
C ARG A 137 14.01 -25.05 -37.73
N GLN A 138 14.81 -24.73 -36.71
CA GLN A 138 16.03 -25.47 -36.38
C GLN A 138 15.70 -26.94 -36.06
N ASN A 139 14.71 -27.20 -35.20
CA ASN A 139 14.25 -28.55 -34.87
C ASN A 139 13.75 -29.30 -36.12
N ALA A 140 12.98 -28.66 -37.00
CA ALA A 140 12.45 -29.26 -38.23
C ALA A 140 13.54 -29.51 -39.29
N GLU A 141 14.54 -28.63 -39.40
CA GLU A 141 15.73 -28.85 -40.22
C GLU A 141 16.54 -30.05 -39.71
N ASP A 142 16.69 -30.18 -38.38
CA ASP A 142 17.41 -31.29 -37.76
C ASP A 142 16.62 -32.62 -37.85
N GLU A 143 15.29 -32.57 -37.77
CA GLU A 143 14.41 -33.71 -38.10
C GLU A 143 14.48 -34.10 -39.58
N ALA A 144 14.54 -33.13 -40.50
CA ALA A 144 14.65 -33.39 -41.93
C ALA A 144 16.01 -34.00 -42.28
N LYS A 145 17.09 -33.51 -41.67
CA LYS A 145 18.43 -34.14 -41.71
C LYS A 145 18.37 -35.56 -41.11
N ALA A 146 17.65 -35.76 -40.01
CA ALA A 146 17.47 -37.07 -39.39
C ALA A 146 16.70 -38.06 -40.29
N LYS A 147 15.65 -37.63 -40.99
CA LYS A 147 14.86 -38.47 -41.93
C LYS A 147 15.65 -38.90 -43.17
N ASN A 148 16.68 -38.15 -43.57
CA ASN A 148 17.58 -38.52 -44.68
C ASN A 148 18.66 -39.57 -44.31
N SER A 149 18.78 -39.94 -43.04
CA SER A 149 19.69 -41.02 -42.59
C SER A 149 19.11 -42.41 -42.87
N LYS A 150 19.64 -43.11 -43.88
CA LYS A 150 19.18 -44.46 -44.30
C LYS A 150 19.05 -45.45 -43.14
N LEU A 151 17.82 -45.93 -42.87
CA LEU A 151 17.56 -47.01 -41.91
C LEU A 151 18.28 -48.31 -42.30
N ARG A 152 19.05 -48.89 -41.37
CA ARG A 152 19.35 -50.33 -41.36
C ARG A 152 18.20 -51.08 -40.69
N LYS A 153 17.70 -52.16 -41.31
CA LYS A 153 16.69 -53.05 -40.71
C LYS A 153 17.30 -53.84 -39.54
N GLY A 154 16.70 -53.73 -38.35
CA GLY A 154 17.02 -54.57 -37.19
C GLY A 154 17.59 -53.80 -36.00
N GLY A 155 16.72 -53.12 -35.26
CA GLY A 155 17.04 -52.41 -34.01
C GLY A 155 15.76 -51.90 -33.34
N ALA A 156 15.76 -51.79 -32.01
CA ALA A 156 14.56 -51.48 -31.23
C ALA A 156 13.92 -50.13 -31.60
N ALA A 157 12.58 -50.10 -31.61
CA ALA A 157 11.81 -48.89 -31.83
C ALA A 157 11.92 -47.95 -30.62
N VAL A 158 12.80 -46.95 -30.74
CA VAL A 158 12.87 -45.78 -29.85
C VAL A 158 13.06 -44.56 -30.75
N GLU A 159 12.19 -43.55 -30.62
CA GLU A 159 12.15 -42.36 -31.48
C GLU A 159 13.27 -41.35 -31.19
N ARG A 160 14.53 -41.80 -31.13
CA ARG A 160 15.71 -40.93 -31.03
C ARG A 160 16.82 -41.41 -31.97
N ARG A 161 17.22 -40.56 -32.91
CA ARG A 161 18.36 -40.80 -33.81
C ARG A 161 19.67 -40.79 -33.00
N ARG A 162 20.58 -41.72 -33.32
CA ARG A 162 21.99 -41.60 -32.92
C ARG A 162 22.65 -40.56 -33.83
N LYS A 163 23.39 -39.60 -33.26
CA LYS A 163 24.14 -38.58 -34.01
C LYS A 163 25.07 -39.24 -35.03
N THR A 164 25.35 -38.57 -36.15
CA THR A 164 26.38 -39.05 -37.09
C THR A 164 27.77 -38.70 -36.61
N GLU A 165 28.77 -39.53 -36.93
CA GLU A 165 30.19 -39.31 -36.59
C GLU A 165 30.66 -37.88 -36.90
N GLN A 166 30.43 -37.36 -38.11
CA GLN A 166 30.77 -35.96 -38.45
C GLN A 166 29.98 -34.88 -37.69
N GLU A 167 28.79 -35.19 -37.19
CA GLU A 167 27.90 -34.26 -36.48
C GLU A 167 28.30 -34.21 -35.00
N GLU A 168 28.60 -35.38 -34.43
CA GLU A 168 29.19 -35.58 -33.10
C GLU A 168 30.61 -35.00 -33.05
N ASP A 169 31.48 -35.27 -34.03
CA ASP A 169 32.80 -34.66 -34.15
C ASP A 169 32.72 -33.13 -34.30
N ALA A 170 31.76 -32.59 -35.07
CA ALA A 170 31.60 -31.15 -35.22
C ALA A 170 30.99 -30.46 -33.97
N GLU A 171 30.36 -31.24 -33.08
CA GLU A 171 29.89 -30.79 -31.77
C GLU A 171 31.01 -30.88 -30.74
N LEU A 172 31.72 -32.01 -30.67
CA LEU A 172 32.91 -32.21 -29.84
C LEU A 172 34.01 -31.20 -30.17
N VAL A 173 34.29 -30.91 -31.45
CA VAL A 173 35.24 -29.85 -31.86
C VAL A 173 34.73 -28.44 -31.52
N ARG A 174 33.42 -28.23 -31.39
CA ARG A 174 32.86 -26.97 -30.87
C ARG A 174 33.01 -26.86 -29.35
N GLU A 175 32.76 -27.94 -28.63
CA GLU A 175 32.96 -28.05 -27.18
C GLU A 175 34.45 -27.91 -26.82
N GLU A 176 35.37 -28.61 -27.49
CA GLU A 176 36.82 -28.47 -27.30
C GLU A 176 37.31 -27.05 -27.61
N LYS A 177 36.73 -26.36 -28.61
CA LYS A 177 37.12 -24.97 -28.96
C LYS A 177 36.63 -23.91 -28.00
N HIS A 178 35.51 -24.12 -27.31
CA HIS A 178 34.97 -23.18 -26.33
C HIS A 178 35.32 -23.55 -24.88
N GLY A 179 35.88 -24.75 -24.66
CA GLY A 179 35.75 -25.45 -23.40
C GLY A 179 34.32 -25.99 -23.28
N GLY A 180 34.18 -27.30 -22.99
CA GLY A 180 32.86 -27.92 -22.85
C GLY A 180 32.01 -27.17 -21.81
N HIS A 181 30.67 -27.23 -21.96
CA HIS A 181 29.73 -26.51 -21.10
C HIS A 181 29.91 -26.93 -19.64
N HIS A 182 30.77 -26.22 -18.90
CA HIS A 182 31.11 -26.54 -17.51
C HIS A 182 30.01 -26.02 -16.59
N GLU A 183 28.95 -26.82 -16.44
CA GLU A 183 27.92 -26.59 -15.41
C GLU A 183 28.63 -26.49 -14.05
N THR A 184 28.61 -25.29 -13.43
CA THR A 184 29.49 -25.06 -12.28
C THR A 184 28.89 -25.59 -10.99
N VAL A 185 29.19 -26.85 -10.69
CA VAL A 185 28.69 -27.55 -9.50
C VAL A 185 29.74 -27.58 -8.39
N PHE A 186 29.46 -26.86 -7.30
CA PHE A 186 30.26 -26.94 -6.08
C PHE A 186 29.97 -28.24 -5.31
N ARG A 187 31.02 -28.98 -4.94
CA ARG A 187 30.93 -30.16 -4.06
C ARG A 187 31.10 -29.82 -2.58
N GLU A 188 31.65 -28.65 -2.28
CA GLU A 188 31.91 -28.14 -0.94
C GLU A 188 31.72 -26.60 -0.89
N SER A 189 31.83 -26.00 0.29
CA SER A 189 31.71 -24.55 0.46
C SER A 189 32.72 -23.80 -0.43
N PRO A 190 32.29 -22.84 -1.28
CA PRO A 190 33.20 -22.12 -2.17
C PRO A 190 34.30 -21.35 -1.43
N GLY A 191 35.52 -21.33 -1.97
CA GLY A 191 36.69 -20.72 -1.34
C GLY A 191 36.64 -19.19 -1.16
N TYR A 192 35.74 -18.49 -1.86
CA TYR A 192 35.50 -17.05 -1.67
C TYR A 192 34.62 -16.72 -0.46
N ILE A 193 34.01 -17.72 0.19
CA ILE A 193 33.25 -17.55 1.44
C ILE A 193 34.22 -17.50 2.62
N LYS A 194 34.49 -16.29 3.14
CA LYS A 194 35.50 -16.05 4.19
C LYS A 194 34.94 -16.19 5.62
N GLY A 195 33.64 -15.94 5.80
CA GLY A 195 32.98 -15.89 7.12
C GLY A 195 32.66 -17.23 7.80
N GLY A 196 33.10 -18.37 7.24
CA GLY A 196 32.80 -19.73 7.70
C GLY A 196 32.56 -20.70 6.53
N LYS A 197 32.02 -21.89 6.81
CA LYS A 197 31.64 -22.88 5.78
C LYS A 197 30.13 -23.00 5.61
N MET A 198 29.67 -23.04 4.37
CA MET A 198 28.30 -23.40 4.02
C MET A 198 27.99 -24.86 4.39
N ARG A 199 26.73 -25.15 4.74
CA ARG A 199 26.20 -26.51 4.92
C ARG A 199 25.96 -27.19 3.57
N ASP A 200 25.97 -28.52 3.53
CA ASP A 200 25.75 -29.31 2.31
C ASP A 200 24.45 -28.94 1.57
N TYR A 201 23.35 -28.76 2.30
CA TYR A 201 22.08 -28.31 1.70
C TYR A 201 22.15 -26.85 1.19
N GLN A 202 22.97 -25.98 1.79
CA GLN A 202 23.19 -24.62 1.29
C GLN A 202 24.03 -24.63 0.02
N VAL A 203 25.03 -25.52 -0.08
CA VAL A 203 25.81 -25.75 -1.30
C VAL A 203 24.91 -26.30 -2.41
N ALA A 204 24.01 -27.25 -2.10
CA ALA A 204 23.01 -27.73 -3.05
C ALA A 204 22.04 -26.62 -3.50
N GLY A 205 21.68 -25.70 -2.62
CA GLY A 205 20.84 -24.54 -2.97
C GLY A 205 21.57 -23.49 -3.80
N LEU A 206 22.87 -23.27 -3.55
CA LEU A 206 23.75 -22.48 -4.42
C LEU A 206 23.84 -23.09 -5.82
N ASN A 207 24.12 -24.40 -5.93
CA ASN A 207 24.17 -25.10 -7.22
C ASN A 207 22.85 -25.01 -7.98
N TRP A 208 21.72 -25.06 -7.28
CA TRP A 208 20.41 -24.82 -7.90
C TRP A 208 20.28 -23.41 -8.46
N LEU A 209 20.68 -22.36 -7.70
CA LEU A 209 20.70 -20.98 -8.21
C LEU A 209 21.65 -20.79 -9.41
N ILE A 210 22.79 -21.50 -9.43
CA ILE A 210 23.72 -21.50 -10.57
C ILE A 210 23.08 -22.15 -11.80
N SER A 211 22.47 -23.32 -11.65
CA SER A 211 21.78 -24.01 -12.74
C SER A 211 20.63 -23.16 -13.30
N LEU A 212 19.90 -22.39 -12.46
CA LEU A 212 18.92 -21.41 -12.96
C LEU A 212 19.58 -20.31 -13.82
N HIS A 213 20.71 -19.75 -13.36
CA HIS A 213 21.43 -18.69 -14.07
C HIS A 213 21.94 -19.15 -15.43
N GLU A 214 22.60 -20.31 -15.48
CA GLU A 214 23.19 -20.88 -16.70
C GLU A 214 22.10 -21.24 -17.74
N ASN A 215 20.89 -21.58 -17.29
CA ASN A 215 19.70 -21.81 -18.14
C ASN A 215 18.89 -20.53 -18.47
N GLY A 216 19.33 -19.33 -18.06
CA GLY A 216 18.67 -18.07 -18.38
C GLY A 216 17.29 -17.88 -17.73
N ILE A 217 17.03 -18.56 -16.59
CA ILE A 217 15.77 -18.53 -15.86
C ILE A 217 15.88 -17.87 -14.49
N SER A 218 14.76 -17.27 -14.08
CA SER A 218 14.56 -16.67 -12.77
C SER A 218 13.91 -17.67 -11.80
N GLY A 219 14.05 -17.48 -10.49
CA GLY A 219 13.59 -18.47 -9.49
C GLY A 219 13.03 -17.92 -8.18
N ILE A 220 12.46 -18.83 -7.39
CA ILE A 220 11.89 -18.63 -6.05
C ILE A 220 12.64 -19.51 -5.04
N LEU A 221 13.43 -18.90 -4.16
CA LEU A 221 14.03 -19.56 -3.00
C LEU A 221 13.04 -19.51 -1.83
N ALA A 222 12.25 -20.58 -1.69
CA ALA A 222 11.16 -20.76 -0.74
C ALA A 222 11.47 -21.75 0.40
N ASP A 223 12.76 -21.97 0.70
CA ASP A 223 13.22 -22.70 1.90
C ASP A 223 12.60 -22.14 3.20
N GLU A 224 12.39 -23.00 4.20
CA GLU A 224 11.89 -22.59 5.52
C GLU A 224 12.74 -21.46 6.15
N MET A 225 12.10 -20.63 6.99
CA MET A 225 12.77 -19.54 7.69
C MET A 225 13.91 -20.06 8.57
N GLY A 226 15.07 -19.39 8.53
CA GLY A 226 16.23 -19.78 9.33
C GLY A 226 17.20 -20.76 8.66
N LEU A 227 16.90 -21.33 7.48
CA LEU A 227 17.82 -22.19 6.71
C LEU A 227 19.00 -21.44 6.02
N GLY A 228 19.13 -20.13 6.23
CA GLY A 228 20.24 -19.32 5.70
C GLY A 228 20.09 -18.94 4.22
N LYS A 229 18.86 -18.58 3.79
CA LYS A 229 18.60 -18.10 2.42
C LYS A 229 19.50 -16.93 2.00
N THR A 230 19.71 -15.96 2.89
CA THR A 230 20.63 -14.82 2.68
C THR A 230 22.06 -15.28 2.34
N LEU A 231 22.60 -16.29 3.03
CA LEU A 231 23.91 -16.86 2.71
C LEU A 231 23.92 -17.55 1.33
N GLN A 232 22.89 -18.34 1.01
CA GLN A 232 22.75 -18.96 -0.32
C GLN A 232 22.77 -17.88 -1.43
N THR A 233 22.02 -16.79 -1.25
CA THR A 233 21.98 -15.67 -2.21
C THR A 233 23.30 -14.89 -2.29
N ILE A 234 23.95 -14.57 -1.17
CA ILE A 234 25.26 -13.90 -1.16
C ILE A 234 26.32 -14.78 -1.83
N SER A 235 26.32 -16.08 -1.55
CA SER A 235 27.23 -17.03 -2.21
C SER A 235 26.98 -17.13 -3.71
N PHE A 236 25.74 -17.01 -4.17
CA PHE A 236 25.39 -16.97 -5.59
C PHE A 236 25.92 -15.70 -6.28
N LEU A 237 25.78 -14.52 -5.66
CA LEU A 237 26.42 -13.30 -6.16
C LEU A 237 27.97 -13.39 -6.14
N GLY A 238 28.53 -14.11 -5.16
CA GLY A 238 29.95 -14.48 -5.14
C GLY A 238 30.36 -15.34 -6.35
N TYR A 239 29.58 -16.36 -6.71
CA TYR A 239 29.79 -17.14 -7.93
C TYR A 239 29.77 -16.26 -9.17
N LEU A 240 28.76 -15.38 -9.32
CA LEU A 240 28.67 -14.46 -10.45
C LEU A 240 29.95 -13.62 -10.58
N ARG A 241 30.43 -13.04 -9.48
CA ARG A 241 31.61 -12.16 -9.51
C ARG A 241 32.92 -12.91 -9.73
N PHE A 242 33.18 -13.99 -9.00
CA PHE A 242 34.50 -14.64 -8.99
C PHE A 242 34.70 -15.72 -10.06
N ILE A 243 33.61 -16.23 -10.64
CA ILE A 243 33.67 -17.32 -11.63
C ILE A 243 33.04 -16.91 -12.96
N ALA A 244 31.83 -16.35 -12.95
CA ALA A 244 31.20 -15.86 -14.19
C ALA A 244 31.77 -14.50 -14.66
N GLY A 245 32.55 -13.80 -13.83
CA GLY A 245 33.12 -12.48 -14.13
C GLY A 245 32.12 -11.32 -14.13
N ILE A 246 30.92 -11.53 -13.57
CA ILE A 246 29.82 -10.56 -13.51
C ILE A 246 29.80 -9.92 -12.12
N SER A 247 30.29 -8.68 -11.99
CA SER A 247 30.33 -7.98 -10.69
C SER A 247 29.04 -7.24 -10.33
N GLY A 248 28.21 -6.88 -11.32
CA GLY A 248 26.97 -6.11 -11.11
C GLY A 248 26.61 -5.23 -12.31
N PRO A 249 25.66 -4.29 -12.15
CA PRO A 249 25.04 -3.90 -10.89
C PRO A 249 23.90 -4.86 -10.48
N HIS A 250 23.83 -5.18 -9.19
CA HIS A 250 22.76 -5.99 -8.59
C HIS A 250 21.89 -5.16 -7.63
N LEU A 251 20.57 -5.35 -7.66
CA LEU A 251 19.61 -4.70 -6.77
C LEU A 251 19.05 -5.71 -5.76
N VAL A 252 19.10 -5.40 -4.47
CA VAL A 252 18.59 -6.24 -3.38
C VAL A 252 17.55 -5.45 -2.60
N VAL A 253 16.27 -5.76 -2.80
CA VAL A 253 15.13 -5.08 -2.20
C VAL A 253 14.64 -5.86 -0.99
N VAL A 254 14.64 -5.23 0.19
CA VAL A 254 14.40 -5.92 1.47
C VAL A 254 13.49 -5.12 2.41
N PRO A 255 12.85 -5.76 3.41
CA PRO A 255 12.20 -5.05 4.51
C PRO A 255 13.20 -4.11 5.24
N LYS A 256 12.77 -2.90 5.60
CA LYS A 256 13.60 -1.89 6.28
C LYS A 256 14.36 -2.45 7.49
N SER A 257 13.72 -3.31 8.27
CA SER A 257 14.29 -4.00 9.44
C SER A 257 15.44 -4.98 9.15
N THR A 258 15.65 -5.35 7.89
CA THR A 258 16.65 -6.36 7.48
C THR A 258 17.82 -5.78 6.69
N LEU A 259 17.80 -4.47 6.40
CA LEU A 259 18.87 -3.76 5.66
C LEU A 259 20.25 -4.04 6.25
N ASP A 260 20.42 -3.83 7.56
CA ASP A 260 21.70 -4.06 8.24
C ASP A 260 22.06 -5.53 8.35
N ASN A 261 21.07 -6.42 8.46
CA ASN A 261 21.35 -7.86 8.42
C ASN A 261 22.00 -8.23 7.08
N TRP A 262 21.42 -7.80 5.96
CA TRP A 262 22.02 -8.01 4.64
C TRP A 262 23.40 -7.34 4.52
N LYS A 263 23.55 -6.07 4.92
CA LYS A 263 24.84 -5.35 4.93
C LYS A 263 25.93 -6.09 5.73
N ARG A 264 25.60 -6.55 6.94
CA ARG A 264 26.49 -7.30 7.84
C ARG A 264 26.84 -8.67 7.27
N GLU A 265 25.88 -9.39 6.70
CA GLU A 265 26.12 -10.71 6.11
C GLU A 265 27.02 -10.58 4.87
N PHE A 266 26.83 -9.57 3.99
CA PHE A 266 27.79 -9.31 2.90
C PHE A 266 29.20 -9.05 3.44
N GLY A 267 29.34 -8.10 4.38
CA GLY A 267 30.64 -7.76 4.99
C GLY A 267 31.30 -8.90 5.77
N LYS A 268 30.53 -9.90 6.23
CA LYS A 268 31.02 -11.10 6.91
C LYS A 268 31.44 -12.19 5.94
N TRP A 269 30.60 -12.52 4.96
CA TRP A 269 30.81 -13.69 4.09
C TRP A 269 31.71 -13.37 2.90
N ILE A 270 31.53 -12.21 2.27
CA ILE A 270 32.29 -11.77 1.08
C ILE A 270 32.61 -10.26 1.21
N PRO A 271 33.62 -9.87 2.02
CA PRO A 271 34.00 -8.47 2.24
C PRO A 271 34.44 -7.72 0.98
N ASP A 272 34.82 -8.45 -0.08
CA ASP A 272 35.33 -7.85 -1.31
C ASP A 272 34.21 -7.22 -2.17
N ILE A 273 32.93 -7.52 -1.88
CA ILE A 273 31.75 -6.97 -2.55
C ILE A 273 31.46 -5.55 -2.06
N ASN A 274 31.45 -4.59 -3.00
CA ASN A 274 31.20 -3.19 -2.72
C ASN A 274 29.70 -2.94 -2.56
N VAL A 275 29.23 -2.93 -1.32
CA VAL A 275 27.82 -2.70 -0.96
C VAL A 275 27.52 -1.22 -0.81
N LEU A 276 26.44 -0.77 -1.46
CA LEU A 276 25.76 0.50 -1.21
C LEU A 276 24.42 0.19 -0.52
N VAL A 277 24.13 0.87 0.60
CA VAL A 277 22.81 0.81 1.23
C VAL A 277 22.11 2.15 0.99
N LEU A 278 21.04 2.14 0.19
CA LEU A 278 20.27 3.34 -0.13
C LEU A 278 19.19 3.55 0.95
N GLN A 279 19.57 4.25 2.01
CA GLN A 279 18.70 4.69 3.09
C GLN A 279 19.04 6.15 3.46
N GLY A 280 18.26 6.77 4.35
CA GLY A 280 18.52 8.12 4.87
C GLY A 280 17.43 9.16 4.59
N ALA A 281 17.61 10.33 5.20
CA ALA A 281 16.89 11.56 4.96
C ALA A 281 17.13 12.10 3.54
N LYS A 282 16.45 13.20 3.14
CA LYS A 282 16.54 13.70 1.75
C LYS A 282 17.96 14.13 1.36
N GLU A 283 18.70 14.71 2.30
CA GLU A 283 20.05 15.24 2.10
C GLU A 283 21.08 14.10 2.01
N GLU A 284 21.13 13.21 3.01
CA GLU A 284 21.95 12.00 3.01
C GLU A 284 21.78 11.16 1.73
N ARG A 285 20.54 11.05 1.22
CA ARG A 285 20.29 10.36 -0.05
C ARG A 285 20.81 11.12 -1.25
N ALA A 286 20.71 12.45 -1.28
CA ALA A 286 21.27 13.23 -2.38
C ALA A 286 22.80 13.04 -2.46
N GLU A 287 23.49 13.03 -1.31
CA GLU A 287 24.92 12.73 -1.21
C GLU A 287 25.25 11.31 -1.71
N LEU A 288 24.61 10.27 -1.15
CA LEU A 288 24.79 8.88 -1.58
C LEU A 288 24.48 8.68 -3.09
N ILE A 289 23.49 9.39 -3.60
CA ILE A 289 23.12 9.35 -5.02
C ILE A 289 24.21 9.99 -5.89
N GLN A 290 24.69 11.17 -5.51
CA GLN A 290 25.67 11.95 -6.27
C GLN A 290 27.07 11.33 -6.25
N GLU A 291 27.53 10.84 -5.08
CA GLU A 291 28.88 10.29 -4.92
C GLU A 291 29.01 8.82 -5.35
N ARG A 292 27.95 8.03 -5.15
CA ARG A 292 28.03 6.56 -5.31
C ARG A 292 27.07 5.98 -6.32
N LEU A 293 25.78 6.32 -6.25
CA LEU A 293 24.77 5.69 -7.11
C LEU A 293 24.97 6.09 -8.58
N VAL A 294 24.99 7.39 -8.89
CA VAL A 294 25.04 7.94 -10.27
C VAL A 294 26.32 7.58 -11.02
N ASP A 295 27.38 7.23 -10.30
CA ASP A 295 28.68 6.85 -10.85
C ASP A 295 28.86 5.32 -10.90
N GLU A 296 27.82 4.57 -10.51
CA GLU A 296 27.81 3.10 -10.44
C GLU A 296 28.95 2.53 -9.58
N ASN A 297 29.34 3.27 -8.54
CA ASN A 297 30.44 2.91 -7.63
C ASN A 297 29.93 1.96 -6.53
N PHE A 298 29.36 0.83 -6.96
CA PHE A 298 28.84 -0.27 -6.15
C PHE A 298 28.66 -1.52 -7.00
N ASP A 299 28.81 -2.71 -6.40
CA ASP A 299 28.44 -3.98 -7.02
C ASP A 299 26.97 -4.31 -6.70
N VAL A 300 26.58 -4.07 -5.44
CA VAL A 300 25.27 -4.39 -4.89
C VAL A 300 24.65 -3.16 -4.25
N CYS A 301 23.46 -2.77 -4.71
CA CYS A 301 22.62 -1.76 -4.08
C CYS A 301 21.53 -2.45 -3.24
N ILE A 302 21.60 -2.31 -1.92
CA ILE A 302 20.58 -2.78 -0.99
C ILE A 302 19.65 -1.62 -0.67
N THR A 303 18.33 -1.83 -0.79
CA THR A 303 17.35 -0.75 -0.63
C THR A 303 16.03 -1.26 -0.05
N SER A 304 15.24 -0.36 0.54
CA SER A 304 13.94 -0.72 1.12
C SER A 304 12.80 -0.58 0.11
N TYR A 305 11.72 -1.32 0.34
CA TYR A 305 10.48 -1.20 -0.44
C TYR A 305 9.94 0.24 -0.57
N GLU A 306 10.09 1.05 0.46
CA GLU A 306 9.66 2.46 0.47
C GLU A 306 10.59 3.33 -0.39
N MET A 307 11.88 2.98 -0.43
CA MET A 307 12.89 3.74 -1.14
C MET A 307 12.89 3.48 -2.64
N ILE A 308 12.50 2.28 -3.08
CA ILE A 308 12.18 1.97 -4.49
C ILE A 308 11.17 2.96 -5.08
N LEU A 309 10.14 3.32 -4.31
CA LEU A 309 9.07 4.22 -4.75
C LEU A 309 9.58 5.67 -4.89
N ARG A 310 10.42 6.12 -3.95
CA ARG A 310 10.98 7.48 -3.90
C ARG A 310 12.05 7.69 -4.97
N GLU A 311 13.03 6.79 -5.04
CA GLU A 311 14.20 6.93 -5.91
C GLU A 311 14.03 6.22 -7.27
N LYS A 312 12.78 5.99 -7.68
CA LYS A 312 12.37 5.32 -8.93
C LYS A 312 13.06 5.92 -10.17
N SER A 313 13.29 7.23 -10.18
CA SER A 313 13.92 7.99 -11.27
C SER A 313 15.41 7.71 -11.44
N HIS A 314 16.12 7.40 -10.35
CA HIS A 314 17.55 7.05 -10.39
C HIS A 314 17.73 5.56 -10.68
N LEU A 315 16.97 4.69 -10.00
CA LEU A 315 17.13 3.23 -10.10
C LEU A 315 16.74 2.66 -11.48
N LYS A 316 15.88 3.34 -12.24
CA LYS A 316 15.54 2.98 -13.64
C LYS A 316 16.68 3.15 -14.65
N LYS A 317 17.72 3.92 -14.31
CA LYS A 317 18.82 4.25 -15.25
C LYS A 317 19.82 3.11 -15.43
N PHE A 318 19.79 2.12 -14.55
CA PHE A 318 20.70 0.97 -14.57
C PHE A 318 20.07 -0.21 -15.32
N ALA A 319 20.92 -0.92 -16.04
CA ALA A 319 20.63 -2.24 -16.58
C ALA A 319 21.07 -3.27 -15.53
N TRP A 320 20.12 -3.77 -14.73
CA TRP A 320 20.42 -4.62 -13.58
C TRP A 320 20.71 -6.08 -14.00
N GLU A 321 21.76 -6.69 -13.47
CA GLU A 321 22.04 -8.11 -13.70
C GLU A 321 21.07 -9.00 -12.91
N TYR A 322 20.89 -8.71 -11.62
CA TYR A 322 19.88 -9.35 -10.78
C TYR A 322 19.05 -8.32 -10.02
N ILE A 323 17.73 -8.51 -10.00
CA ILE A 323 16.84 -7.91 -9.00
C ILE A 323 16.41 -9.03 -8.04
N ILE A 324 16.78 -8.87 -6.77
CA ILE A 324 16.52 -9.82 -5.69
C ILE A 324 15.52 -9.19 -4.73
N ILE A 325 14.48 -9.92 -4.35
CA ILE A 325 13.44 -9.43 -3.43
C ILE A 325 13.34 -10.38 -2.22
N ASP A 326 13.61 -9.86 -1.03
CA ASP A 326 13.46 -10.59 0.23
C ASP A 326 12.09 -10.35 0.86
N GLU A 327 11.49 -11.40 1.41
CA GLU A 327 10.09 -11.42 1.85
C GLU A 327 9.11 -11.04 0.71
N ALA A 328 9.23 -11.76 -0.42
CA ALA A 328 8.46 -11.55 -1.66
C ALA A 328 6.93 -11.60 -1.50
N HIS A 329 6.40 -12.05 -0.36
CA HIS A 329 4.98 -11.92 -0.01
C HIS A 329 4.48 -10.46 -0.09
N ARG A 330 5.37 -9.46 -0.07
CA ARG A 330 5.05 -8.03 -0.23
C ARG A 330 4.61 -7.64 -1.65
N ILE A 331 4.99 -8.39 -2.70
CA ILE A 331 4.68 -8.07 -4.11
C ILE A 331 3.54 -8.92 -4.71
N LYS A 332 2.84 -9.71 -3.89
CA LYS A 332 1.80 -10.66 -4.33
C LYS A 332 0.60 -10.05 -5.05
N ASN A 333 0.34 -8.76 -4.86
CA ASN A 333 -0.71 -8.03 -5.56
C ASN A 333 -0.09 -7.22 -6.71
N GLU A 334 -0.38 -7.61 -7.95
CA GLU A 334 0.07 -6.93 -9.17
C GLU A 334 -0.41 -5.46 -9.30
N THR A 335 -1.54 -5.10 -8.69
CA THR A 335 -2.04 -3.71 -8.67
C THR A 335 -1.27 -2.83 -7.66
N SER A 336 -0.35 -3.40 -6.89
CA SER A 336 0.54 -2.64 -6.02
C SER A 336 1.52 -1.81 -6.84
N SER A 337 1.61 -0.51 -6.54
CA SER A 337 2.57 0.41 -7.18
C SER A 337 4.02 -0.08 -7.07
N LEU A 338 4.36 -0.83 -6.02
CA LEU A 338 5.67 -1.48 -5.87
C LEU A 338 5.92 -2.55 -6.93
N ALA A 339 4.95 -3.44 -7.15
CA ALA A 339 5.05 -4.50 -8.17
C ALA A 339 5.14 -3.89 -9.57
N GLN A 340 4.34 -2.85 -9.84
CA GLN A 340 4.36 -2.11 -11.10
C GLN A 340 5.72 -1.42 -11.35
N ILE A 341 6.27 -0.72 -10.35
CA ILE A 341 7.55 0.00 -10.51
C ILE A 341 8.73 -0.96 -10.68
N ILE A 342 8.77 -2.09 -9.96
CA ILE A 342 9.86 -3.07 -10.15
C ILE A 342 9.72 -3.78 -11.52
N ARG A 343 8.50 -4.02 -12.01
CA ARG A 343 8.27 -4.51 -13.39
C ARG A 343 8.76 -3.51 -14.47
N GLU A 344 8.78 -2.21 -14.19
CA GLU A 344 9.36 -1.19 -15.08
C GLU A 344 10.93 -1.17 -15.06
N PHE A 345 11.62 -1.92 -14.20
CA PHE A 345 13.09 -1.92 -14.11
C PHE A 345 13.74 -2.94 -15.07
N ASN A 346 14.67 -2.48 -15.91
CA ASN A 346 15.41 -3.36 -16.80
C ASN A 346 16.32 -4.30 -16.00
N SER A 347 16.04 -5.61 -16.07
CA SER A 347 16.79 -6.65 -15.37
C SER A 347 17.04 -7.87 -16.25
N ARG A 348 18.22 -8.51 -16.14
CA ARG A 348 18.55 -9.78 -16.80
C ARG A 348 17.77 -10.93 -16.17
N ASN A 349 17.99 -11.15 -14.88
CA ASN A 349 17.32 -12.18 -14.09
C ASN A 349 16.75 -11.63 -12.78
N ARG A 350 15.83 -12.39 -12.18
CA ARG A 350 15.13 -12.05 -10.94
C ARG A 350 15.17 -13.23 -9.96
N LEU A 351 15.31 -12.93 -8.68
CA LEU A 351 15.28 -13.92 -7.59
C LEU A 351 14.29 -13.48 -6.52
N LEU A 352 13.27 -14.30 -6.28
CA LEU A 352 12.32 -14.09 -5.19
C LEU A 352 12.73 -14.95 -4.00
N ILE A 353 12.79 -14.35 -2.82
CA ILE A 353 13.12 -15.03 -1.57
C ILE A 353 11.89 -14.92 -0.66
N THR A 354 11.42 -16.06 -0.14
CA THR A 354 10.25 -16.08 0.77
C THR A 354 10.44 -17.12 1.88
N GLY A 355 9.95 -16.80 3.07
CA GLY A 355 9.76 -17.77 4.16
C GLY A 355 8.40 -18.46 4.14
N THR A 356 7.41 -17.85 3.50
CA THR A 356 6.02 -18.31 3.49
C THR A 356 5.68 -19.05 2.19
N PRO A 357 4.76 -20.03 2.25
CA PRO A 357 4.16 -20.66 1.07
C PRO A 357 3.56 -19.63 0.10
N LEU A 358 3.43 -20.04 -1.16
CA LEU A 358 2.51 -19.43 -2.12
C LEU A 358 1.08 -19.69 -1.62
N GLN A 359 0.33 -18.65 -1.26
CA GLN A 359 -0.99 -18.78 -0.61
C GLN A 359 -2.15 -18.65 -1.61
N ASN A 360 -3.08 -19.62 -1.56
CA ASN A 360 -4.55 -19.52 -1.74
C ASN A 360 -5.19 -18.71 -2.88
N ASN A 361 -4.44 -18.14 -3.84
CA ASN A 361 -5.00 -17.45 -4.98
C ASN A 361 -4.16 -17.70 -6.24
N LEU A 362 -4.81 -18.22 -7.28
CA LEU A 362 -4.21 -18.46 -8.59
C LEU A 362 -3.62 -17.19 -9.19
N HIS A 363 -4.26 -16.04 -8.96
CA HIS A 363 -3.78 -14.73 -9.42
C HIS A 363 -2.53 -14.24 -8.70
N GLU A 364 -2.37 -14.56 -7.40
CA GLU A 364 -1.11 -14.25 -6.67
C GLU A 364 0.04 -15.10 -7.23
N LEU A 365 -0.24 -16.34 -7.65
CA LEU A 365 0.76 -17.19 -8.30
C LEU A 365 1.14 -16.65 -9.68
N TRP A 366 0.15 -16.34 -10.52
CA TRP A 366 0.41 -15.74 -11.83
C TRP A 366 1.20 -14.44 -11.69
N ALA A 367 0.87 -13.57 -10.75
CA ALA A 367 1.58 -12.31 -10.54
C ALA A 367 3.08 -12.51 -10.23
N LEU A 368 3.43 -13.60 -9.55
CA LEU A 368 4.81 -14.01 -9.25
C LEU A 368 5.48 -14.71 -10.46
N LEU A 369 4.76 -15.56 -11.20
CA LEU A 369 5.26 -16.16 -12.45
C LEU A 369 5.54 -15.12 -13.54
N ASN A 370 4.62 -14.19 -13.75
CA ASN A 370 4.79 -12.99 -14.57
C ASN A 370 5.96 -12.14 -14.09
N PHE A 371 6.14 -11.98 -12.77
CA PHE A 371 7.30 -11.26 -12.25
C PHE A 371 8.62 -11.96 -12.60
N LEU A 372 8.69 -13.30 -12.53
CA LEU A 372 9.90 -14.04 -12.90
C LEU A 372 10.13 -14.03 -14.41
N LEU A 373 9.13 -14.42 -15.19
CA LEU A 373 9.20 -14.66 -16.63
C LEU A 373 8.08 -13.90 -17.37
N PRO A 374 8.16 -12.55 -17.48
CA PRO A 374 7.14 -11.73 -18.15
C PRO A 374 7.06 -12.04 -19.65
N ASP A 375 8.16 -12.50 -20.25
CA ASP A 375 8.23 -12.92 -21.66
C ASP A 375 7.46 -14.23 -21.94
N VAL A 376 7.02 -14.95 -20.90
CA VAL A 376 6.23 -16.19 -20.98
C VAL A 376 4.83 -15.97 -20.45
N PHE A 377 4.71 -15.45 -19.23
CA PHE A 377 3.43 -15.23 -18.54
C PHE A 377 2.96 -13.78 -18.67
N GLY A 378 2.99 -13.22 -19.88
CA GLY A 378 2.75 -11.79 -20.13
C GLY A 378 1.32 -11.32 -19.85
N ASP A 379 0.33 -12.20 -20.06
CA ASP A 379 -1.09 -11.91 -19.89
C ASP A 379 -1.71 -12.75 -18.75
N ALA A 380 -2.60 -12.12 -17.98
CA ALA A 380 -3.39 -12.76 -16.94
C ALA A 380 -4.62 -13.46 -17.53
N ALA A 381 -5.26 -12.86 -18.54
CA ALA A 381 -6.49 -13.41 -19.12
C ALA A 381 -6.22 -14.76 -19.79
N ALA A 382 -5.16 -14.88 -20.59
CA ALA A 382 -4.73 -16.16 -21.16
C ALA A 382 -4.39 -17.24 -20.10
N PHE A 383 -3.94 -16.85 -18.89
CA PHE A 383 -3.63 -17.78 -17.81
C PHE A 383 -4.90 -18.26 -17.08
N ASP A 384 -5.82 -17.34 -16.78
CA ASP A 384 -7.12 -17.65 -16.19
C ASP A 384 -8.01 -18.46 -17.18
N GLU A 385 -7.99 -18.12 -18.47
CA GLU A 385 -8.72 -18.83 -19.52
C GLU A 385 -8.23 -20.28 -19.66
N TRP A 386 -6.90 -20.48 -19.72
CA TRP A 386 -6.29 -21.81 -19.72
C TRP A 386 -6.73 -22.64 -18.50
N PHE A 387 -6.71 -22.05 -17.31
CA PHE A 387 -7.14 -22.70 -16.08
C PHE A 387 -8.65 -23.02 -16.08
N SER A 388 -9.48 -22.13 -16.65
CA SER A 388 -10.94 -22.33 -16.74
C SER A 388 -11.36 -23.41 -17.73
N THR A 389 -10.54 -23.68 -18.74
CA THR A 389 -10.87 -24.61 -19.85
C THR A 389 -10.56 -26.08 -19.50
N GLN A 390 -9.65 -26.33 -18.55
CA GLN A 390 -9.37 -27.68 -17.99
C GLN A 390 -10.45 -28.16 -16.98
N GLY A 391 -11.66 -27.59 -17.05
CA GLY A 391 -12.58 -27.41 -15.92
C GLY A 391 -13.46 -28.59 -15.45
N GLU A 392 -12.98 -29.84 -15.44
CA GLU A 392 -13.73 -30.95 -14.82
C GLU A 392 -13.09 -31.51 -13.53
N ASP A 393 -11.78 -31.34 -13.29
CA ASP A 393 -11.13 -31.91 -12.10
C ASP A 393 -10.02 -31.02 -11.54
N SER A 394 -10.36 -30.18 -10.54
CA SER A 394 -9.48 -29.13 -9.99
C SER A 394 -8.16 -29.63 -9.42
N ASP A 395 -8.11 -30.90 -9.01
CA ASP A 395 -6.90 -31.55 -8.52
C ASP A 395 -5.86 -31.75 -9.63
N THR A 396 -6.31 -32.10 -10.84
CA THR A 396 -5.41 -32.40 -11.96
C THR A 396 -4.69 -31.15 -12.47
N VAL A 397 -5.42 -30.04 -12.59
CA VAL A 397 -4.87 -28.74 -13.04
C VAL A 397 -3.79 -28.24 -12.08
N VAL A 398 -3.96 -28.50 -10.79
CA VAL A 398 -3.05 -27.98 -9.76
C VAL A 398 -1.83 -28.89 -9.61
N GLN A 399 -1.96 -30.20 -9.84
CA GLN A 399 -0.81 -31.08 -10.08
C GLN A 399 0.00 -30.67 -11.33
N GLN A 400 -0.64 -30.24 -12.42
CA GLN A 400 0.06 -29.69 -13.59
C GLN A 400 0.82 -28.41 -13.21
N LEU A 401 0.17 -27.48 -12.50
CA LEU A 401 0.77 -26.24 -11.99
C LEU A 401 1.96 -26.51 -11.04
N HIS A 402 1.91 -27.55 -10.19
CA HIS A 402 3.07 -27.95 -9.39
C HIS A 402 4.22 -28.51 -10.24
N LYS A 403 3.95 -29.25 -11.33
CA LYS A 403 4.99 -29.66 -12.30
C LYS A 403 5.65 -28.44 -12.96
N VAL A 404 4.89 -27.39 -13.24
CA VAL A 404 5.33 -26.13 -13.85
C VAL A 404 6.16 -25.28 -12.89
N LEU A 405 5.79 -25.23 -11.61
CA LEU A 405 6.53 -24.45 -10.59
C LEU A 405 7.81 -25.14 -10.11
N ARG A 406 7.83 -26.47 -10.05
CA ARG A 406 8.93 -27.25 -9.44
C ARG A 406 10.34 -26.91 -9.99
N PRO A 407 10.55 -26.61 -11.28
CA PRO A 407 11.85 -26.16 -11.79
C PRO A 407 12.31 -24.81 -11.20
N PHE A 408 11.37 -23.87 -11.01
CA PHE A 408 11.66 -22.51 -10.53
C PHE A 408 11.60 -22.35 -9.02
N LEU A 409 11.10 -23.34 -8.27
CA LEU A 409 10.87 -23.22 -6.83
C LEU A 409 11.67 -24.27 -6.04
N LEU A 410 12.64 -23.79 -5.26
CA LEU A 410 13.33 -24.61 -4.26
C LEU A 410 12.70 -24.36 -2.89
N ARG A 411 12.16 -25.42 -2.28
CA ARG A 411 11.61 -25.40 -0.92
C ARG A 411 11.98 -26.65 -0.16
N ARG A 412 12.62 -26.47 0.99
CA ARG A 412 12.97 -27.52 1.96
C ARG A 412 12.53 -27.10 3.35
N VAL A 413 12.21 -28.08 4.20
CA VAL A 413 11.83 -27.90 5.61
C VAL A 413 12.99 -28.29 6.53
N LYS A 414 13.05 -27.70 7.73
CA LYS A 414 14.16 -27.90 8.69
C LYS A 414 14.38 -29.37 9.06
N SER A 415 13.30 -30.14 9.22
CA SER A 415 13.33 -31.58 9.56
C SER A 415 14.15 -32.40 8.57
N ASP A 416 14.14 -32.01 7.30
CA ASP A 416 14.69 -32.82 6.21
C ASP A 416 16.19 -32.54 6.02
N VAL A 417 16.64 -31.32 6.36
CA VAL A 417 17.99 -30.83 6.04
C VAL A 417 18.91 -30.61 7.25
N GLU A 418 18.37 -30.31 8.44
CA GLU A 418 19.18 -29.88 9.59
C GLU A 418 18.86 -30.68 10.85
N LYS A 419 19.35 -31.92 10.88
CA LYS A 419 19.19 -32.85 12.01
C LYS A 419 19.91 -32.42 13.29
N SER A 420 20.80 -31.41 13.24
CA SER A 420 21.48 -30.89 14.43
C SER A 420 20.65 -29.86 15.21
N LEU A 421 19.66 -29.22 14.58
CA LEU A 421 18.74 -28.31 15.24
C LEU A 421 17.62 -29.10 15.93
N LEU A 422 17.54 -29.02 17.26
CA LEU A 422 16.48 -29.70 18.01
C LEU A 422 15.09 -29.19 17.58
N PRO A 423 14.08 -30.06 17.44
CA PRO A 423 12.72 -29.64 17.07
C PRO A 423 12.12 -28.77 18.19
N LYS A 424 11.48 -27.64 17.84
CA LYS A 424 10.78 -26.80 18.82
C LYS A 424 9.63 -27.56 19.49
N LYS A 425 9.44 -27.35 20.80
CA LYS A 425 8.28 -27.84 21.55
C LYS A 425 7.27 -26.69 21.68
N GLU A 426 6.03 -26.88 21.22
CA GLU A 426 4.94 -25.92 21.42
C GLU A 426 3.94 -26.49 22.45
N VAL A 427 3.63 -25.70 23.47
CA VAL A 427 2.72 -26.05 24.57
C VAL A 427 1.67 -24.95 24.71
N ASN A 428 0.39 -25.30 24.53
CA ASN A 428 -0.71 -24.39 24.81
C ASN A 428 -1.01 -24.39 26.30
N LEU A 429 -0.82 -23.23 26.93
CA LEU A 429 -1.16 -22.98 28.32
C LEU A 429 -2.57 -22.42 28.39
N TYR A 430 -3.48 -23.29 28.78
CA TYR A 430 -4.88 -22.97 29.00
C TYR A 430 -5.03 -22.30 30.38
N ILE A 431 -5.34 -21.01 30.36
CA ILE A 431 -5.33 -20.12 31.52
C ILE A 431 -6.75 -19.62 31.80
N GLY A 432 -7.12 -19.53 33.07
CA GLY A 432 -8.40 -19.00 33.53
C GLY A 432 -8.62 -17.51 33.29
N MET A 433 -9.60 -16.94 34.00
CA MET A 433 -9.87 -15.49 34.03
C MET A 433 -10.01 -15.00 35.46
N SER A 434 -9.41 -13.85 35.78
CA SER A 434 -9.55 -13.21 37.10
C SER A 434 -10.97 -12.68 37.35
N ASP A 435 -11.34 -12.43 38.61
CA ASP A 435 -12.60 -11.76 38.98
C ASP A 435 -12.82 -10.45 38.21
N MET A 436 -11.76 -9.68 37.99
CA MET A 436 -11.81 -8.41 37.27
C MET A 436 -12.06 -8.63 35.78
N GLN A 437 -11.36 -9.60 35.17
CA GLN A 437 -11.57 -9.98 33.77
C GLN A 437 -13.00 -10.49 33.56
N VAL A 438 -13.52 -11.36 34.44
CA VAL A 438 -14.91 -11.86 34.37
C VAL A 438 -15.92 -10.72 34.43
N LYS A 439 -15.76 -9.76 35.36
CA LYS A 439 -16.62 -8.57 35.45
C LYS A 439 -16.59 -7.72 34.18
N TRP A 440 -15.42 -7.46 33.59
CA TRP A 440 -15.30 -6.71 32.34
C TRP A 440 -15.84 -7.48 31.14
N TYR A 441 -15.63 -8.80 31.06
CA TYR A 441 -16.13 -9.64 29.97
C TYR A 441 -17.67 -9.69 29.97
N LYS A 442 -18.31 -9.87 31.14
CA LYS A 442 -19.77 -9.74 31.30
C LYS A 442 -20.25 -8.36 30.84
N LYS A 443 -19.64 -7.28 31.34
CA LYS A 443 -19.98 -5.90 30.99
C LYS A 443 -19.86 -5.59 29.48
N ILE A 444 -18.93 -6.22 28.77
CA ILE A 444 -18.80 -6.10 27.31
C ILE A 444 -19.94 -6.83 26.59
N LEU A 445 -20.25 -8.08 27.00
CA LEU A 445 -21.35 -8.85 26.43
C LEU A 445 -22.73 -8.23 26.71
N GLU A 446 -22.96 -7.73 27.93
CA GLU A 446 -24.20 -7.08 28.35
C GLU A 446 -24.48 -5.77 27.59
N LYS A 447 -23.43 -4.99 27.29
CA LYS A 447 -23.55 -3.71 26.57
C LYS A 447 -24.09 -3.89 25.14
N ASP A 448 -23.75 -5.00 24.50
CA ASP A 448 -24.11 -5.34 23.14
C ASP A 448 -24.95 -6.63 23.09
N ILE A 449 -25.77 -6.89 24.12
CA ILE A 449 -26.48 -8.17 24.31
C ILE A 449 -27.39 -8.57 23.13
N ASP A 450 -28.01 -7.61 22.45
CA ASP A 450 -28.83 -7.84 21.25
C ASP A 450 -28.02 -8.45 20.09
N ALA A 451 -26.73 -8.10 20.00
CA ALA A 451 -25.78 -8.64 19.05
C ALA A 451 -25.35 -10.06 19.43
N VAL A 452 -25.02 -10.27 20.71
CA VAL A 452 -24.62 -11.58 21.26
C VAL A 452 -25.72 -12.63 21.09
N ASN A 453 -26.97 -12.24 21.32
CA ASN A 453 -28.15 -13.11 21.23
C ASN A 453 -28.67 -13.29 19.79
N GLY A 454 -28.16 -12.54 18.80
CA GLY A 454 -28.67 -12.56 17.43
C GLY A 454 -30.11 -12.04 17.28
N GLY A 455 -30.64 -11.33 18.28
CA GLY A 455 -32.05 -10.92 18.34
C GLY A 455 -32.44 -9.85 17.32
N ALA A 456 -31.48 -9.05 16.87
CA ALA A 456 -31.65 -8.06 15.80
C ALA A 456 -31.39 -8.71 14.42
N GLY A 457 -32.33 -9.54 13.95
CA GLY A 457 -32.18 -10.43 12.79
C GLY A 457 -31.48 -9.81 11.57
N ASN A 458 -30.37 -10.43 11.14
CA ASN A 458 -29.52 -10.19 9.95
C ASN A 458 -29.05 -8.75 9.62
N LYS A 459 -29.56 -7.70 10.28
CA LYS A 459 -29.20 -6.28 10.05
C LYS A 459 -27.93 -5.82 10.75
N GLU A 460 -27.36 -6.64 11.63
CA GLU A 460 -26.12 -6.35 12.34
C GLU A 460 -24.92 -6.12 11.40
N SER A 461 -24.11 -5.09 11.67
CA SER A 461 -22.91 -4.79 10.89
C SER A 461 -21.73 -5.64 11.32
N LYS A 462 -20.97 -6.17 10.36
CA LYS A 462 -19.73 -6.93 10.62
C LYS A 462 -18.74 -6.13 11.47
N THR A 463 -18.74 -4.80 11.31
CA THR A 463 -17.94 -3.86 12.10
C THR A 463 -18.30 -3.85 13.60
N ARG A 464 -19.60 -3.97 13.96
CA ARG A 464 -20.03 -4.07 15.38
C ARG A 464 -19.47 -5.34 16.01
N LEU A 465 -19.66 -6.48 15.35
CA LEU A 465 -19.16 -7.78 15.83
C LEU A 465 -17.62 -7.78 15.97
N LEU A 466 -16.88 -7.26 14.98
CA LEU A 466 -15.43 -7.11 15.05
C LEU A 466 -14.97 -6.24 16.24
N ASN A 467 -15.71 -5.18 16.57
CA ASN A 467 -15.42 -4.34 17.73
C ASN A 467 -15.65 -5.07 19.06
N ILE A 468 -16.71 -5.88 19.17
CA ILE A 468 -16.97 -6.74 20.35
C ILE A 468 -15.81 -7.74 20.50
N VAL A 469 -15.48 -8.48 19.44
CA VAL A 469 -14.35 -9.41 19.39
C VAL A 469 -13.03 -8.75 19.83
N MET A 470 -12.77 -7.52 19.39
CA MET A 470 -11.58 -6.76 19.79
C MET A 470 -11.58 -6.40 21.29
N GLN A 471 -12.73 -5.99 21.87
CA GLN A 471 -12.80 -5.73 23.31
C GLN A 471 -12.68 -7.03 24.14
N LEU A 472 -13.30 -8.14 23.70
CA LEU A 472 -13.16 -9.42 24.39
C LEU A 472 -11.70 -9.88 24.41
N ARG A 473 -10.96 -9.76 23.29
CA ARG A 473 -9.50 -10.01 23.24
C ARG A 473 -8.71 -9.14 24.21
N LYS A 474 -8.99 -7.82 24.27
CA LYS A 474 -8.35 -6.93 25.25
C LYS A 474 -8.59 -7.40 26.69
N CYS A 475 -9.80 -7.87 27.00
CA CYS A 475 -10.16 -8.39 28.32
C CYS A 475 -9.40 -9.69 28.66
N CYS A 476 -9.24 -10.61 27.71
CA CYS A 476 -8.42 -11.82 27.87
C CYS A 476 -6.93 -11.50 28.16
N ASN A 477 -6.41 -10.41 27.59
CA ASN A 477 -5.04 -9.96 27.84
C ASN A 477 -4.88 -9.27 29.20
N HIS A 478 -5.51 -8.10 29.41
CA HIS A 478 -5.37 -7.34 30.65
C HIS A 478 -6.51 -6.32 30.85
N PRO A 479 -7.16 -6.25 32.04
CA PRO A 479 -8.22 -5.26 32.30
C PRO A 479 -7.79 -3.79 32.11
N TYR A 480 -6.54 -3.42 32.40
CA TYR A 480 -6.08 -2.02 32.30
C TYR A 480 -5.94 -1.51 30.86
N LEU A 481 -6.20 -2.36 29.86
CA LEU A 481 -6.45 -1.93 28.48
C LEU A 481 -7.81 -1.19 28.32
N PHE A 482 -8.62 -1.11 29.38
CA PHE A 482 -9.83 -0.28 29.47
C PHE A 482 -9.62 0.92 30.41
N GLU A 483 -10.05 2.09 29.96
CA GLU A 483 -10.07 3.31 30.77
C GLU A 483 -10.99 3.14 31.99
N GLY A 484 -10.52 3.56 33.16
CA GLY A 484 -11.24 3.39 34.43
C GLY A 484 -11.29 1.95 34.96
N ALA A 485 -10.51 1.02 34.40
CA ALA A 485 -10.26 -0.27 35.04
C ALA A 485 -9.20 -0.15 36.14
N GLU A 486 -8.11 0.56 35.88
CA GLU A 486 -7.01 0.69 36.83
C GLU A 486 -7.41 1.51 38.08
N PRO A 487 -7.10 1.05 39.31
CA PRO A 487 -7.35 1.82 40.52
C PRO A 487 -6.50 3.10 40.55
N GLY A 488 -7.13 4.26 40.77
CA GLY A 488 -6.43 5.54 40.89
C GLY A 488 -7.32 6.74 40.56
N PRO A 489 -6.76 7.97 40.50
CA PRO A 489 -5.35 8.30 40.73
C PRO A 489 -4.94 8.27 42.23
N PRO A 490 -3.63 8.10 42.55
CA PRO A 490 -2.54 7.80 41.61
C PRO A 490 -2.64 6.36 41.10
N TYR A 491 -2.17 6.16 39.87
CA TYR A 491 -1.96 4.83 39.30
C TYR A 491 -0.62 4.30 39.81
N THR A 492 -0.57 3.04 40.29
CA THR A 492 0.61 2.45 40.94
C THR A 492 0.92 1.07 40.38
N THR A 493 2.20 0.73 40.27
CA THR A 493 2.68 -0.55 39.74
C THR A 493 2.90 -1.56 40.87
N ASP A 494 1.84 -1.87 41.62
CA ASP A 494 1.88 -2.86 42.72
C ASP A 494 1.47 -4.27 42.24
N GLU A 495 1.44 -5.27 43.16
CA GLU A 495 1.01 -6.65 42.88
C GLU A 495 -0.41 -6.76 42.26
N HIS A 496 -1.24 -5.72 42.38
CA HIS A 496 -2.54 -5.67 41.71
C HIS A 496 -2.42 -5.71 40.18
N LEU A 497 -1.28 -5.28 39.60
CA LEU A 497 -0.96 -5.40 38.18
C LEU A 497 -0.84 -6.88 37.76
N VAL A 498 -0.36 -7.74 38.65
CA VAL A 498 -0.22 -9.18 38.38
C VAL A 498 -1.55 -9.90 38.67
N HIS A 499 -2.13 -9.70 39.86
CA HIS A 499 -3.32 -10.45 40.28
C HIS A 499 -4.59 -10.13 39.48
N ASN A 500 -4.71 -8.94 38.88
CA ASN A 500 -5.90 -8.59 38.10
C ASN A 500 -5.98 -9.25 36.72
N ALA A 501 -4.94 -9.95 36.25
CA ALA A 501 -4.97 -10.69 34.99
C ALA A 501 -4.37 -12.10 35.13
N ALA A 502 -5.16 -13.14 34.84
CA ALA A 502 -4.72 -14.52 35.00
C ALA A 502 -3.47 -14.87 34.15
N LYS A 503 -3.35 -14.27 32.95
CA LYS A 503 -2.13 -14.38 32.12
C LYS A 503 -0.89 -13.77 32.79
N MET A 504 -1.03 -12.69 33.56
CA MET A 504 0.09 -12.09 34.29
C MET A 504 0.52 -12.93 35.48
N VAL A 505 -0.42 -13.54 36.22
CA VAL A 505 -0.09 -14.50 37.29
C VAL A 505 0.70 -15.70 36.74
N MET A 506 0.25 -16.28 35.62
CA MET A 506 0.96 -17.38 34.97
C MET A 506 2.34 -16.93 34.44
N LEU A 507 2.44 -15.74 33.85
CA LEU A 507 3.69 -15.17 33.38
C LEU A 507 4.69 -14.98 34.53
N ASP A 508 4.26 -14.41 35.65
CA ASP A 508 5.14 -14.08 36.78
C ASP A 508 5.79 -15.33 37.37
N ASN A 509 5.03 -16.41 37.49
CA ASN A 509 5.56 -17.69 37.99
C ASN A 509 6.42 -18.42 36.94
N LEU A 510 6.02 -18.40 35.67
CA LEU A 510 6.81 -18.98 34.58
C LEU A 510 8.17 -18.25 34.43
N LEU A 511 8.21 -16.92 34.51
CA LEU A 511 9.43 -16.14 34.41
C LEU A 511 10.39 -16.38 35.60
N LYS A 512 9.88 -16.52 36.83
CA LYS A 512 10.71 -16.92 37.99
C LYS A 512 11.42 -18.24 37.72
N ARG A 513 10.70 -19.25 37.22
CA ARG A 513 11.24 -20.58 36.86
C ARG A 513 12.28 -20.49 35.73
N MET A 514 11.97 -19.77 34.64
CA MET A 514 12.90 -19.62 33.52
C MET A 514 14.18 -18.86 33.91
N LYS A 515 14.09 -17.85 34.80
CA LYS A 515 15.24 -17.13 35.33
C LYS A 515 16.13 -18.02 36.21
N ALA A 516 15.52 -18.87 37.05
CA ALA A 516 16.26 -19.86 37.85
C ALA A 516 16.98 -20.91 36.99
N GLN A 517 16.44 -21.24 35.81
CA GLN A 517 17.05 -22.16 34.84
C GLN A 517 18.13 -21.51 33.95
N GLY A 518 18.34 -20.20 34.02
CA GLY A 518 19.29 -19.50 33.14
C GLY A 518 18.85 -19.48 31.67
N SER A 519 17.54 -19.47 31.42
CA SER A 519 16.95 -19.27 30.10
C SER A 519 16.74 -17.79 29.81
N ARG A 520 16.62 -17.44 28.53
CA ARG A 520 16.28 -16.09 28.03
C ARG A 520 14.97 -16.14 27.25
N VAL A 521 14.11 -15.15 27.49
CA VAL A 521 12.68 -15.20 27.12
C VAL A 521 12.32 -14.09 26.14
N LEU A 522 11.75 -14.46 24.99
CA LEU A 522 11.05 -13.54 24.09
C LEU A 522 9.57 -13.53 24.43
N ILE A 523 8.97 -12.35 24.60
CA ILE A 523 7.52 -12.20 24.82
C ILE A 523 6.92 -11.45 23.63
N PHE A 524 6.04 -12.11 22.89
CA PHE A 524 5.30 -11.53 21.78
C PHE A 524 3.87 -11.18 22.18
N SER A 525 3.40 -10.00 21.78
CA SER A 525 1.97 -9.64 21.83
C SER A 525 1.55 -8.87 20.57
N GLN A 526 0.25 -8.93 20.25
CA GLN A 526 -0.35 -8.17 19.17
C GLN A 526 -0.58 -6.68 19.52
N MET A 527 -0.66 -6.34 20.81
CA MET A 527 -1.05 -5.00 21.26
C MET A 527 0.15 -4.27 21.86
N SER A 528 0.57 -3.14 21.27
CA SER A 528 1.64 -2.30 21.84
C SER A 528 1.32 -1.85 23.27
N ARG A 529 0.06 -1.50 23.55
CA ARG A 529 -0.43 -1.18 24.91
C ARG A 529 -0.34 -2.32 25.93
N MET A 530 -0.20 -3.57 25.47
CA MET A 530 0.12 -4.69 26.36
C MET A 530 1.63 -4.74 26.67
N LEU A 531 2.48 -4.33 25.72
CA LEU A 531 3.92 -4.19 25.98
C LEU A 531 4.21 -3.06 26.97
N ASP A 532 3.44 -1.96 26.94
CA ASP A 532 3.53 -0.89 27.96
C ASP A 532 3.32 -1.47 29.38
N ILE A 533 2.27 -2.28 29.56
CA ILE A 533 1.97 -2.97 30.83
C ILE A 533 3.06 -3.98 31.22
N LEU A 534 3.62 -4.70 30.24
CA LEU A 534 4.72 -5.66 30.47
C LEU A 534 6.05 -4.96 30.79
N GLU A 535 6.26 -3.75 30.30
CA GLU A 535 7.42 -2.90 30.57
C GLU A 535 7.37 -2.39 32.03
N ASP A 536 6.23 -1.85 32.46
CA ASP A 536 5.98 -1.47 33.85
C ASP A 536 6.16 -2.67 34.81
N TYR A 537 5.60 -3.84 34.45
CA TYR A 537 5.80 -5.08 35.20
C TYR A 537 7.28 -5.54 35.24
N SER A 538 8.03 -5.37 34.13
CA SER A 538 9.44 -5.74 34.06
C SER A 538 10.29 -4.83 34.96
N VAL A 539 9.95 -3.55 35.06
CA VAL A 539 10.55 -2.61 36.02
C VAL A 539 10.19 -3.01 37.45
N PHE A 540 8.92 -3.28 37.75
CA PHE A 540 8.45 -3.72 39.08
C PHE A 540 9.18 -4.98 39.59
N ARG A 541 9.40 -5.98 38.72
CA ARG A 541 10.14 -7.21 39.05
C ARG A 541 11.66 -7.11 38.88
N ASN A 542 12.20 -5.95 38.51
CA ASN A 542 13.62 -5.74 38.22
C ASN A 542 14.20 -6.78 37.21
N TYR A 543 13.49 -6.98 36.09
CA TYR A 543 13.96 -7.78 34.97
C TYR A 543 14.59 -6.89 33.90
N PRO A 544 15.90 -7.02 33.59
CA PRO A 544 16.49 -6.29 32.47
C PRO A 544 15.88 -6.75 31.14
N TYR A 545 15.30 -5.81 30.39
CA TYR A 545 14.61 -6.08 29.12
C TYR A 545 15.12 -5.22 27.96
N CYS A 546 14.77 -5.61 26.75
CA CYS A 546 14.77 -4.80 25.53
C CYS A 546 13.34 -4.78 24.95
N ARG A 547 12.96 -3.72 24.22
CA ARG A 547 11.63 -3.57 23.60
C ARG A 547 11.75 -3.19 22.12
N ILE A 548 11.01 -3.87 21.24
CA ILE A 548 10.83 -3.48 19.83
C ILE A 548 9.35 -3.54 19.44
N ASP A 549 8.83 -2.39 19.03
CA ASP A 549 7.50 -2.24 18.44
C ASP A 549 7.52 -1.47 17.11
N GLY A 550 6.35 -1.23 16.53
CA GLY A 550 6.21 -0.55 15.24
C GLY A 550 6.60 0.93 15.24
N SER A 551 6.83 1.55 16.40
CA SER A 551 7.25 2.95 16.54
C SER A 551 8.75 3.13 16.78
N THR A 552 9.45 2.10 17.23
CA THR A 552 10.91 2.14 17.47
C THR A 552 11.71 2.57 16.23
N ALA A 553 12.63 3.52 16.45
CA ALA A 553 13.56 4.00 15.43
C ALA A 553 14.48 2.87 14.92
N HIS A 554 15.09 3.08 13.75
CA HIS A 554 15.88 2.04 13.10
C HIS A 554 17.16 1.71 13.88
N GLU A 555 17.84 2.73 14.40
CA GLU A 555 19.10 2.64 15.13
C GLU A 555 18.89 1.99 16.51
N ASP A 556 17.93 2.49 17.30
CA ASP A 556 17.54 1.90 18.58
C ASP A 556 17.20 0.41 18.48
N ARG A 557 16.53 0.02 17.39
CA ARG A 557 16.19 -1.38 17.11
C ARG A 557 17.43 -2.24 16.92
N ILE A 558 18.45 -1.73 16.21
CA ILE A 558 19.70 -2.43 15.99
C ILE A 558 20.45 -2.57 17.31
N ALA A 559 20.59 -1.47 18.06
CA ALA A 559 21.22 -1.45 19.37
C ALA A 559 20.56 -2.46 20.34
N ALA A 560 19.22 -2.47 20.42
CA ALA A 560 18.47 -3.39 21.26
C ALA A 560 18.66 -4.89 20.87
N ILE A 561 18.79 -5.18 19.57
CA ILE A 561 19.08 -6.54 19.07
C ILE A 561 20.51 -6.96 19.42
N ASP A 562 21.48 -6.08 19.21
CA ASP A 562 22.89 -6.35 19.45
C ASP A 562 23.18 -6.49 20.96
N ASP A 563 22.63 -5.61 21.80
CA ASP A 563 22.71 -5.69 23.26
C ASP A 563 22.14 -6.99 23.81
N TYR A 564 21.03 -7.49 23.25
CA TYR A 564 20.42 -8.75 23.68
C TYR A 564 21.21 -9.97 23.22
N ASN A 565 21.73 -9.94 21.99
CA ASN A 565 22.53 -11.03 21.41
C ASN A 565 23.98 -11.08 21.91
N LYS A 566 24.49 -10.00 22.51
CA LYS A 566 25.84 -9.91 23.08
C LYS A 566 26.15 -11.07 24.02
N GLU A 567 27.37 -11.61 23.90
CA GLU A 567 27.86 -12.65 24.81
C GLU A 567 27.93 -12.10 26.24
N GLY A 568 27.36 -12.85 27.20
CA GLY A 568 27.25 -12.39 28.59
C GLY A 568 26.24 -11.25 28.83
N SER A 569 25.33 -10.97 27.90
CA SER A 569 24.28 -9.95 28.10
C SER A 569 23.41 -10.24 29.33
N GLU A 570 23.20 -9.23 30.16
CA GLU A 570 22.33 -9.27 31.35
C GLU A 570 20.83 -9.22 30.99
N LYS A 571 20.49 -8.97 29.71
CA LYS A 571 19.11 -8.87 29.24
C LYS A 571 18.41 -10.23 29.30
N PHE A 572 17.39 -10.33 30.15
CA PHE A 572 16.60 -11.55 30.39
C PHE A 572 15.38 -11.62 29.45
N LEU A 573 14.68 -10.48 29.27
CA LEU A 573 13.45 -10.38 28.49
C LEU A 573 13.65 -9.61 27.18
N PHE A 574 12.96 -10.02 26.12
CA PHE A 574 12.75 -9.19 24.93
C PHE A 574 11.25 -9.05 24.66
N LEU A 575 10.73 -7.83 24.79
CA LEU A 575 9.35 -7.47 24.49
C LEU A 575 9.21 -7.12 23.01
N LEU A 576 8.38 -7.86 22.28
CA LEU A 576 8.23 -7.75 20.83
C LEU A 576 6.76 -7.65 20.44
N THR A 577 6.41 -6.74 19.53
CA THR A 577 5.12 -6.89 18.83
C THR A 577 5.23 -7.98 17.79
N THR A 578 4.23 -8.86 17.64
CA THR A 578 4.29 -9.97 16.66
C THR A 578 4.60 -9.48 15.25
N ARG A 579 4.04 -8.33 14.85
CA ARG A 579 4.31 -7.72 13.54
C ARG A 579 5.70 -7.14 13.40
N ALA A 580 6.25 -6.41 14.39
CA ALA A 580 7.60 -5.85 14.26
C ALA A 580 8.69 -6.91 14.43
N GLY A 581 8.48 -7.87 15.34
CA GLY A 581 9.36 -9.01 15.56
C GLY A 581 9.34 -10.04 14.43
N GLY A 582 8.25 -10.13 13.66
CA GLY A 582 8.19 -10.96 12.46
C GLY A 582 9.11 -10.51 11.31
N LEU A 583 9.59 -9.26 11.30
CA LEU A 583 10.30 -8.64 10.16
C LEU A 583 11.77 -9.06 10.02
N GLY A 584 12.07 -10.36 10.04
CA GLY A 584 13.36 -10.90 9.59
C GLY A 584 14.52 -10.91 10.61
N ILE A 585 14.34 -10.39 11.83
CA ILE A 585 15.39 -10.28 12.86
C ILE A 585 15.95 -11.65 13.32
N ASN A 586 17.09 -11.63 14.04
CA ASN A 586 17.77 -12.82 14.56
C ASN A 586 17.92 -12.75 16.10
N LEU A 587 17.39 -13.74 16.83
CA LEU A 587 17.39 -13.80 18.30
C LEU A 587 17.71 -15.22 18.81
N THR A 588 18.70 -15.89 18.21
CA THR A 588 19.20 -17.23 18.64
C THR A 588 19.74 -17.29 20.07
N SER A 589 19.94 -16.13 20.68
CA SER A 589 20.36 -15.95 22.08
C SER A 589 19.29 -16.37 23.09
N ALA A 590 18.01 -16.33 22.71
CA ALA A 590 16.87 -16.77 23.53
C ALA A 590 16.46 -18.20 23.21
N ASP A 591 16.04 -18.94 24.24
CA ASP A 591 15.58 -20.33 24.16
C ASP A 591 14.08 -20.51 24.48
N ILE A 592 13.45 -19.52 25.11
CA ILE A 592 12.03 -19.55 25.45
C ILE A 592 11.27 -18.48 24.66
N VAL A 593 10.13 -18.85 24.08
CA VAL A 593 9.22 -17.93 23.39
C VAL A 593 7.86 -18.00 24.06
N ILE A 594 7.34 -16.87 24.51
CA ILE A 594 5.99 -16.73 25.05
C ILE A 594 5.14 -15.95 24.05
N LEU A 595 4.07 -16.56 23.56
CA LEU A 595 3.04 -15.88 22.79
C LEU A 595 1.92 -15.49 23.77
N PHE A 596 1.91 -14.22 24.19
CA PHE A 596 0.93 -13.72 25.17
C PHE A 596 -0.48 -13.69 24.61
N ASP A 597 -0.61 -13.39 23.30
CA ASP A 597 -1.84 -13.56 22.54
C ASP A 597 -1.55 -13.90 21.06
N SER A 598 -2.45 -14.68 20.45
CA SER A 598 -2.24 -15.26 19.11
C SER A 598 -2.70 -14.33 17.98
N ASP A 599 -2.07 -14.43 16.80
CA ASP A 599 -2.58 -13.80 15.57
C ASP A 599 -3.79 -14.56 15.01
N TRP A 600 -4.57 -13.91 14.15
CA TRP A 600 -5.57 -14.55 13.29
C TRP A 600 -4.94 -15.30 12.10
N ASN A 601 -3.68 -14.99 11.78
CA ASN A 601 -2.86 -15.67 10.79
C ASN A 601 -1.80 -16.54 11.50
N PRO A 602 -1.92 -17.89 11.49
CA PRO A 602 -0.96 -18.78 12.16
C PRO A 602 0.48 -18.62 11.65
N GLN A 603 0.67 -18.18 10.39
CA GLN A 603 2.01 -17.98 9.83
C GLN A 603 2.77 -16.83 10.50
N ALA A 604 2.08 -15.81 11.04
CA ALA A 604 2.72 -14.70 11.75
C ALA A 604 3.33 -15.17 13.08
N ASP A 605 2.61 -16.01 13.82
CA ASP A 605 3.10 -16.62 15.06
C ASP A 605 4.25 -17.59 14.78
N LEU A 606 4.16 -18.40 13.71
CA LEU A 606 5.26 -19.29 13.29
C LEU A 606 6.53 -18.49 12.92
N GLN A 607 6.38 -17.39 12.19
CA GLN A 607 7.46 -16.47 11.84
C GLN A 607 8.11 -15.83 13.08
N ALA A 608 7.32 -15.58 14.14
CA ALA A 608 7.79 -15.09 15.43
C ALA A 608 8.57 -16.17 16.23
N MET A 609 8.07 -17.40 16.32
CA MET A 609 8.80 -18.53 16.95
C MET A 609 10.16 -18.76 16.29
N ASP A 610 10.20 -18.70 14.96
CA ASP A 610 11.40 -18.91 14.15
C ASP A 610 12.42 -17.75 14.26
N ARG A 611 12.16 -16.71 15.06
CA ARG A 611 13.20 -15.74 15.48
C ARG A 611 14.25 -16.38 16.39
N ALA A 612 13.81 -17.29 17.27
CA ALA A 612 14.65 -18.07 18.18
C ALA A 612 14.91 -19.49 17.65
N HIS A 613 13.92 -20.13 16.99
CA HIS A 613 14.07 -21.45 16.37
C HIS A 613 14.69 -21.38 14.97
N ARG A 614 15.99 -21.06 14.93
CA ARG A 614 16.78 -20.96 13.70
C ARG A 614 18.23 -21.39 13.92
N ILE A 615 18.97 -21.58 12.83
CA ILE A 615 20.38 -21.98 12.85
C ILE A 615 21.20 -20.94 13.63
N GLY A 616 22.03 -21.44 14.54
CA GLY A 616 22.74 -20.66 15.56
C GLY A 616 22.20 -20.89 16.97
N GLN A 617 20.98 -21.40 17.10
CA GLN A 617 20.44 -21.90 18.36
C GLN A 617 21.17 -23.18 18.81
N THR A 618 21.46 -23.28 20.11
CA THR A 618 22.11 -24.45 20.74
C THR A 618 21.26 -25.12 21.82
N LYS A 619 20.28 -24.41 22.39
CA LYS A 619 19.34 -24.94 23.38
C LYS A 619 18.04 -25.44 22.72
N GLN A 620 17.31 -26.27 23.44
CA GLN A 620 15.94 -26.67 23.08
C GLN A 620 15.02 -25.45 23.11
N VAL A 621 14.43 -25.07 21.97
CA VAL A 621 13.42 -24.00 21.96
C VAL A 621 12.09 -24.51 22.49
N VAL A 622 11.53 -23.82 23.48
CA VAL A 622 10.19 -24.08 24.02
C VAL A 622 9.30 -22.87 23.78
N VAL A 623 8.14 -23.11 23.19
CA VAL A 623 7.13 -22.10 22.87
C VAL A 623 5.92 -22.31 23.77
N PHE A 624 5.65 -21.32 24.61
CA PHE A 624 4.47 -21.27 25.47
C PHE A 624 3.42 -20.35 24.85
N ARG A 625 2.29 -20.90 24.43
CA ARG A 625 1.16 -20.11 23.91
C ARG A 625 0.11 -19.93 24.99
N PHE A 626 -0.15 -18.69 25.40
CA PHE A 626 -1.20 -18.41 26.37
C PHE A 626 -2.56 -18.38 25.69
N VAL A 627 -3.53 -19.09 26.25
CA VAL A 627 -4.90 -19.23 25.72
C VAL A 627 -5.90 -19.06 26.87
N SER A 628 -6.72 -18.02 26.85
CA SER A 628 -7.82 -17.91 27.82
C SER A 628 -8.88 -19.01 27.59
N GLU A 629 -9.09 -19.86 28.60
CA GLU A 629 -10.09 -20.94 28.60
C GLU A 629 -11.52 -20.41 28.58
N ASN A 630 -12.41 -21.10 27.84
CA ASN A 630 -13.82 -20.76 27.77
C ASN A 630 -14.06 -19.29 27.36
N ALA A 631 -13.17 -18.77 26.50
CA ALA A 631 -13.21 -17.41 26.00
C ALA A 631 -13.05 -17.41 24.47
N ILE A 632 -13.01 -16.22 23.89
CA ILE A 632 -12.87 -16.05 22.44
C ILE A 632 -11.54 -16.56 21.87
N GLU A 633 -10.45 -16.52 22.65
CA GLU A 633 -9.11 -16.91 22.18
C GLU A 633 -9.01 -18.38 21.80
N GLU A 634 -9.71 -19.25 22.52
CA GLU A 634 -9.81 -20.68 22.22
C GLU A 634 -10.38 -20.91 20.81
N LYS A 635 -11.38 -20.12 20.39
CA LYS A 635 -11.96 -20.21 19.05
C LYS A 635 -11.07 -19.59 17.97
N VAL A 636 -10.30 -18.55 18.30
CA VAL A 636 -9.26 -18.01 17.41
C VAL A 636 -8.18 -19.06 17.15
N LEU A 637 -7.75 -19.79 18.18
CA LEU A 637 -6.74 -20.86 18.07
C LEU A 637 -7.24 -22.03 17.21
N GLU A 638 -8.47 -22.50 17.41
CA GLU A 638 -9.05 -23.55 16.55
C GLU A 638 -9.06 -23.15 15.07
N ARG A 639 -9.42 -21.89 14.75
CA ARG A 639 -9.42 -21.39 13.37
C ARG A 639 -8.00 -21.22 12.83
N ALA A 640 -7.04 -20.80 13.64
CA ALA A 640 -5.64 -20.71 13.26
C ALA A 640 -5.08 -22.11 12.92
N ALA A 641 -5.38 -23.13 13.75
CA ALA A 641 -4.99 -24.51 13.50
C ALA A 641 -5.64 -25.09 12.23
N GLN A 642 -6.94 -24.85 12.02
CA GLN A 642 -7.63 -25.23 10.77
C GLN A 642 -6.99 -24.60 9.53
N LYS A 643 -6.68 -23.30 9.56
CA LYS A 643 -5.98 -22.61 8.46
C LYS A 643 -4.59 -23.19 8.21
N LEU A 644 -3.82 -23.47 9.27
CA LEU A 644 -2.47 -24.04 9.15
C LEU A 644 -2.49 -25.46 8.58
N ARG A 645 -3.42 -26.31 9.05
CA ARG A 645 -3.57 -27.68 8.52
C ARG A 645 -4.00 -27.67 7.05
N LEU A 646 -4.91 -26.75 6.69
CA LEU A 646 -5.34 -26.55 5.33
C LEU A 646 -4.19 -26.11 4.42
N ASP A 647 -3.41 -25.11 4.85
CA ASP A 647 -2.22 -24.62 4.14
C ASP A 647 -1.22 -25.78 3.92
N GLN A 648 -0.90 -26.56 4.95
CA GLN A 648 -0.06 -27.76 4.84
C GLN A 648 -0.59 -28.77 3.80
N LEU A 649 -1.88 -29.11 3.84
CA LEU A 649 -2.48 -30.07 2.91
C LEU A 649 -2.49 -29.54 1.47
N VAL A 650 -2.84 -28.27 1.27
CA VAL A 650 -2.80 -27.59 -0.05
C VAL A 650 -1.39 -27.62 -0.64
N ILE A 651 -0.36 -27.34 0.17
CA ILE A 651 1.05 -27.37 -0.23
C ILE A 651 1.53 -28.79 -0.55
N GLN A 652 1.11 -29.78 0.24
CA GLN A 652 1.61 -31.15 0.15
C GLN A 652 0.89 -31.97 -0.94
N GLN A 653 -0.40 -31.70 -1.19
CA GLN A 653 -1.23 -32.42 -2.17
C GLN A 653 -1.44 -31.63 -3.47
N GLY A 654 -1.16 -30.33 -3.48
CA GLY A 654 -1.35 -29.48 -4.65
C GLY A 654 -2.81 -29.42 -5.10
N ARG A 655 -3.69 -28.91 -4.24
CA ARG A 655 -5.12 -28.70 -4.52
C ARG A 655 -5.48 -27.22 -4.42
N ALA A 656 -6.04 -26.63 -5.47
CA ALA A 656 -6.53 -25.25 -5.41
C ALA A 656 -7.84 -25.20 -4.63
N GLN A 657 -8.00 -24.16 -3.83
CA GLN A 657 -9.27 -23.86 -3.18
C GLN A 657 -9.95 -22.65 -3.83
N GLN A 658 -11.28 -22.63 -3.69
CA GLN A 658 -12.00 -21.36 -3.74
C GLN A 658 -11.49 -20.42 -2.63
N PRO A 659 -11.47 -19.10 -2.86
CA PRO A 659 -10.82 -18.15 -1.96
C PRO A 659 -11.49 -18.13 -0.58
N VAL A 660 -10.84 -18.76 0.40
CA VAL A 660 -11.19 -18.64 1.82
C VAL A 660 -10.98 -17.18 2.22
N LYS A 661 -12.09 -16.43 2.34
CA LYS A 661 -12.05 -15.00 2.68
C LYS A 661 -11.33 -14.83 4.03
N ASN A 662 -10.19 -14.15 4.01
CA ASN A 662 -9.33 -13.96 5.20
C ASN A 662 -10.03 -13.34 6.42
N ALA A 663 -11.13 -12.62 6.21
CA ALA A 663 -11.95 -12.03 7.26
C ALA A 663 -13.19 -12.89 7.56
N ALA A 664 -13.26 -13.42 8.79
CA ALA A 664 -14.33 -14.27 9.32
C ALA A 664 -15.75 -13.86 8.91
N SER A 665 -16.65 -14.83 8.68
CA SER A 665 -18.04 -14.53 8.32
C SER A 665 -18.80 -13.83 9.47
N LYS A 666 -19.99 -13.28 9.22
CA LYS A 666 -20.79 -12.68 10.30
C LYS A 666 -21.17 -13.75 11.34
N ASP A 667 -21.63 -14.90 10.85
CA ASP A 667 -22.10 -16.02 11.67
C ASP A 667 -20.92 -16.64 12.43
N GLU A 668 -19.75 -16.72 11.80
CA GLU A 668 -18.52 -17.15 12.46
C GLU A 668 -18.13 -16.21 13.61
N LEU A 669 -18.14 -14.89 13.41
CA LEU A 669 -17.89 -13.92 14.48
C LEU A 669 -18.92 -14.04 15.61
N LEU A 670 -20.19 -14.33 15.29
CA LEU A 670 -21.23 -14.57 16.28
C LEU A 670 -20.94 -15.84 17.12
N THR A 671 -20.59 -16.97 16.47
CA THR A 671 -20.22 -18.19 17.19
C THR A 671 -18.97 -18.02 18.06
N MET A 672 -18.00 -17.19 17.63
CA MET A 672 -16.81 -16.83 18.42
C MET A 672 -17.16 -16.01 19.68
N ILE A 673 -18.16 -15.12 19.60
CA ILE A 673 -18.62 -14.31 20.74
C ILE A 673 -19.46 -15.16 21.71
N GLN A 674 -20.30 -16.05 21.19
CA GLN A 674 -21.14 -16.95 21.98
C GLN A 674 -20.32 -18.06 22.69
N HIS A 675 -19.16 -18.44 22.13
CA HIS A 675 -18.29 -19.43 22.74
C HIS A 675 -17.83 -19.02 24.15
N GLY A 676 -18.23 -19.82 25.15
CA GLY A 676 -17.90 -19.59 26.55
C GLY A 676 -18.70 -18.50 27.27
N ALA A 677 -19.49 -17.68 26.54
CA ALA A 677 -20.34 -16.63 27.11
C ALA A 677 -21.27 -17.18 28.21
N GLU A 678 -21.91 -18.33 27.98
CA GLU A 678 -22.77 -19.00 28.97
C GLU A 678 -22.03 -19.30 30.28
N LYS A 679 -20.85 -19.92 30.19
CA LYS A 679 -20.03 -20.28 31.36
C LYS A 679 -19.56 -19.04 32.12
N VAL A 680 -19.16 -17.99 31.38
CA VAL A 680 -18.82 -16.70 31.98
C VAL A 680 -20.04 -16.14 32.72
N PHE A 681 -21.23 -16.08 32.12
CA PHE A 681 -22.44 -15.58 32.77
C PHE A 681 -22.84 -16.37 34.02
N GLN A 682 -22.77 -17.71 33.98
CA GLN A 682 -23.08 -18.61 35.09
C GLN A 682 -22.08 -18.52 36.27
N SER A 683 -20.82 -18.14 36.01
CA SER A 683 -19.80 -17.99 37.06
C SER A 683 -20.09 -16.85 38.04
N GLN A 684 -19.76 -17.04 39.34
CA GLN A 684 -19.85 -16.02 40.38
C GLN A 684 -18.47 -15.56 40.92
N GLY A 685 -17.40 -15.78 40.15
CA GLY A 685 -16.02 -15.42 40.50
C GLY A 685 -15.07 -15.75 39.36
N ALA A 686 -13.77 -15.91 39.67
CA ALA A 686 -12.74 -16.35 38.75
C ALA A 686 -13.11 -17.66 38.02
N LEU A 687 -12.64 -17.80 36.77
CA LEU A 687 -12.97 -18.91 35.89
C LEU A 687 -11.75 -19.81 35.66
N GLY A 688 -11.95 -21.13 35.57
CA GLY A 688 -10.89 -22.12 35.30
C GLY A 688 -10.05 -22.48 36.53
N ALA A 689 -8.80 -22.92 36.32
CA ALA A 689 -7.89 -23.37 37.38
C ALA A 689 -7.55 -22.31 38.45
N MET A 690 -7.91 -21.04 38.24
CA MET A 690 -7.81 -19.94 39.22
C MET A 690 -8.83 -20.02 40.37
N SER A 691 -9.68 -21.06 40.42
CA SER A 691 -10.78 -21.21 41.40
C SER A 691 -10.35 -21.51 42.84
N GLY A 692 -9.05 -21.48 43.16
CA GLY A 692 -8.50 -21.67 44.50
C GLY A 692 -7.12 -21.03 44.66
N SER A 693 -7.00 -20.09 45.61
CA SER A 693 -5.78 -19.35 46.04
C SER A 693 -5.03 -18.53 44.97
N ASN A 694 -4.54 -17.34 45.36
CA ASN A 694 -3.71 -16.48 44.50
C ASN A 694 -2.25 -16.96 44.37
N ASP A 695 -1.82 -17.92 45.19
CA ASP A 695 -0.54 -18.63 45.05
C ASP A 695 -0.79 -19.93 44.29
N PHE A 696 -0.19 -20.06 43.12
CA PHE A 696 0.03 -21.36 42.49
C PHE A 696 1.25 -22.02 43.13
N SER A 697 1.11 -23.27 43.58
CA SER A 697 2.28 -24.08 43.94
C SER A 697 3.06 -24.49 42.68
N GLU A 698 4.32 -24.93 42.84
CA GLU A 698 5.09 -25.49 41.71
C GLU A 698 4.39 -26.73 41.12
N ASP A 699 3.72 -27.52 41.97
CA ASP A 699 2.94 -28.70 41.56
C ASP A 699 1.72 -28.31 40.69
N ASP A 700 1.04 -27.19 41.00
CA ASP A 700 -0.08 -26.68 40.17
C ASP A 700 0.40 -26.23 38.79
N ILE A 701 1.59 -25.62 38.72
CA ILE A 701 2.19 -25.17 37.47
C ILE A 701 2.58 -26.38 36.61
N ASP A 702 3.18 -27.42 37.20
CA ASP A 702 3.49 -28.66 36.50
C ASP A 702 2.24 -29.44 36.09
N ALA A 703 1.17 -29.39 36.88
CA ALA A 703 -0.15 -29.93 36.49
C ALA A 703 -0.75 -29.17 35.28
N ILE A 704 -0.71 -27.82 35.29
CA ILE A 704 -1.18 -26.98 34.17
C ILE A 704 -0.34 -27.21 32.91
N LEU A 705 0.99 -27.30 33.05
CA LEU A 705 1.91 -27.62 31.94
C LEU A 705 1.59 -28.98 31.34
N LYS A 706 1.47 -30.02 32.16
CA LYS A 706 1.16 -31.38 31.71
C LYS A 706 -0.23 -31.48 31.07
N HIS A 707 -1.25 -30.87 31.65
CA HIS A 707 -2.59 -30.78 31.05
C HIS A 707 -2.55 -30.01 29.72
N GLY A 708 -1.76 -28.93 29.64
CA GLY A 708 -1.50 -28.19 28.41
C GLY A 708 -0.82 -29.02 27.33
N GLU A 709 0.21 -29.81 27.67
CA GLU A 709 0.89 -30.74 26.77
C GLU A 709 -0.06 -31.85 26.28
N GLU A 710 -0.77 -32.53 27.18
CA GLU A 710 -1.73 -33.59 26.85
C GLU A 710 -2.84 -33.07 25.92
N ARG A 711 -3.42 -31.91 26.25
CA ARG A 711 -4.47 -31.27 25.45
C ARG A 711 -3.96 -30.75 24.10
N THR A 712 -2.72 -30.24 24.05
CA THR A 712 -2.06 -29.84 22.80
C THR A 712 -1.79 -31.04 21.90
N ALA A 713 -1.27 -32.14 22.47
CA ALA A 713 -1.03 -33.38 21.74
C ALA A 713 -2.34 -33.99 21.20
N ALA A 714 -3.40 -34.01 22.00
CA ALA A 714 -4.72 -34.47 21.58
C ALA A 714 -5.32 -33.59 20.45
N LEU A 715 -5.14 -32.26 20.54
CA LEU A 715 -5.59 -31.32 19.52
C LEU A 715 -4.81 -31.50 18.20
N ASN A 716 -3.49 -31.63 18.27
CA ASN A 716 -2.64 -31.88 17.10
C ASN A 716 -2.98 -33.23 16.46
N ALA A 717 -3.09 -34.31 17.24
CA ALA A 717 -3.49 -35.63 16.74
C ALA A 717 -4.91 -35.64 16.13
N ARG A 718 -5.82 -34.78 16.61
CA ARG A 718 -7.13 -34.57 15.99
C ARG A 718 -7.00 -33.91 14.62
N TYR A 719 -6.19 -32.85 14.49
CA TYR A 719 -5.99 -32.16 13.21
C TYR A 719 -5.16 -32.94 12.19
N GLU A 720 -4.19 -33.76 12.63
CA GLU A 720 -3.41 -34.62 11.74
C GLU A 720 -4.29 -35.70 11.08
N LYS A 721 -5.25 -36.26 11.82
CA LYS A 721 -6.19 -37.28 11.31
C LYS A 721 -7.25 -36.76 10.34
N LEU A 722 -7.48 -35.45 10.27
CA LEU A 722 -8.50 -34.87 9.39
C LEU A 722 -8.01 -34.78 7.94
N GLY A 723 -8.78 -35.40 7.04
CA GLY A 723 -8.61 -35.25 5.59
C GLY A 723 -9.18 -33.92 5.07
N LEU A 724 -8.95 -33.64 3.79
CA LEU A 724 -9.39 -32.39 3.15
C LEU A 724 -10.93 -32.25 3.16
N ASP A 725 -11.62 -33.35 2.89
CA ASP A 725 -13.09 -33.42 2.84
C ASP A 725 -13.71 -33.23 4.24
N ASP A 726 -13.07 -33.76 5.29
CA ASP A 726 -13.51 -33.54 6.66
C ASP A 726 -13.28 -32.10 7.11
N LEU A 727 -12.21 -31.46 6.63
CA LEU A 727 -11.92 -30.05 6.88
C LEU A 727 -12.91 -29.13 6.16
N GLN A 728 -13.46 -29.51 5.00
CA GLN A 728 -14.59 -28.83 4.36
C GLN A 728 -15.88 -28.98 5.19
N LYS A 729 -16.19 -30.16 5.74
CA LYS A 729 -17.37 -30.37 6.62
C LYS A 729 -17.36 -29.46 7.86
N PHE A 730 -16.19 -29.02 8.34
CA PHE A 730 -16.06 -28.00 9.40
C PHE A 730 -16.47 -26.57 9.00
N THR A 731 -16.71 -26.30 7.72
CA THR A 731 -17.21 -25.00 7.22
C THR A 731 -18.72 -24.96 7.03
N SER A 732 -19.38 -26.12 7.01
CA SER A 732 -20.80 -26.29 6.75
C SER A 732 -21.45 -27.15 7.84
N ASP A 733 -21.87 -26.51 8.94
CA ASP A 733 -22.65 -27.00 10.10
C ASP A 733 -23.15 -28.47 10.09
N SER A 734 -22.23 -29.44 10.12
CA SER A 734 -22.55 -30.87 10.06
C SER A 734 -21.67 -31.71 11.00
N ALA A 735 -21.43 -31.20 12.21
CA ALA A 735 -20.82 -31.96 13.31
C ALA A 735 -21.79 -32.96 13.98
N TYR A 736 -22.75 -33.53 13.24
CA TYR A 736 -23.94 -34.20 13.81
C TYR A 736 -24.38 -35.51 13.13
N GLU A 737 -23.51 -36.17 12.37
CA GLU A 737 -23.72 -37.57 11.97
C GLU A 737 -22.51 -38.45 12.30
N TRP A 738 -22.73 -39.49 13.09
CA TRP A 738 -21.78 -40.57 13.33
C TRP A 738 -22.54 -41.90 13.31
N ASN A 739 -22.10 -42.84 12.47
CA ASN A 739 -22.74 -44.16 12.28
C ASN A 739 -24.25 -44.13 11.95
N GLY A 740 -24.76 -43.07 11.31
CA GLY A 740 -26.17 -42.99 10.88
C GLY A 740 -27.18 -42.69 11.99
N GLU A 741 -26.72 -42.38 13.21
CA GLU A 741 -27.57 -41.89 14.30
C GLU A 741 -27.38 -40.38 14.49
N THR A 742 -28.47 -39.63 14.39
CA THR A 742 -28.48 -38.18 14.59
C THR A 742 -28.49 -37.86 16.08
N PHE A 743 -27.33 -37.50 16.65
CA PHE A 743 -27.21 -37.05 18.05
C PHE A 743 -27.73 -35.62 18.25
N GLN A 744 -29.02 -35.39 17.93
CA GLN A 744 -29.75 -34.32 18.58
C GLN A 744 -29.98 -34.72 20.05
N PRO A 745 -29.42 -34.02 21.05
CA PRO A 745 -30.28 -33.72 22.18
C PRO A 745 -31.50 -33.03 21.58
N ARG A 746 -32.69 -33.64 21.72
CA ARG A 746 -33.95 -32.93 21.42
C ARG A 746 -33.82 -31.53 22.01
N LYS A 747 -34.29 -30.49 21.30
CA LYS A 747 -34.54 -29.20 21.93
C LYS A 747 -35.47 -29.43 23.13
N LYS A 748 -34.89 -29.64 24.31
CA LYS A 748 -35.42 -29.04 25.51
C LYS A 748 -35.43 -27.57 25.16
N GLU A 749 -36.61 -27.01 25.03
CA GLU A 749 -36.78 -25.57 25.11
C GLU A 749 -35.99 -25.14 26.34
N ILE A 750 -34.92 -24.41 26.09
CA ILE A 750 -34.13 -23.80 27.14
C ILE A 750 -35.09 -22.77 27.74
N GLY A 751 -35.74 -23.18 28.85
CA GLY A 751 -36.78 -22.46 29.57
C GLY A 751 -36.21 -21.25 30.31
N LEU A 752 -35.53 -20.41 29.56
CA LEU A 752 -34.78 -19.25 29.97
C LEU A 752 -35.28 -18.10 29.09
N THR A 753 -36.44 -17.59 29.50
CA THR A 753 -36.84 -16.19 29.39
C THR A 753 -35.78 -15.31 30.08
N TRP A 754 -34.60 -15.23 29.48
CA TRP A 754 -33.39 -14.72 30.13
C TRP A 754 -33.19 -13.22 29.87
N ILE A 755 -33.27 -12.43 30.96
CA ILE A 755 -32.99 -10.98 31.05
C ILE A 755 -33.86 -10.12 30.12
N ASN A 756 -34.89 -9.52 30.71
CA ASN A 756 -35.65 -8.42 30.14
C ASN A 756 -35.23 -7.12 30.86
N PRO A 757 -34.44 -6.21 30.25
CA PRO A 757 -34.12 -4.93 30.87
C PRO A 757 -35.38 -4.09 31.05
N SER A 758 -35.50 -3.39 32.18
CA SER A 758 -36.66 -2.52 32.44
C SER A 758 -36.80 -1.44 31.36
N LYS A 759 -37.88 -1.52 30.56
CA LYS A 759 -38.14 -0.61 29.44
C LYS A 759 -38.02 0.86 29.86
N ARG A 760 -37.23 1.62 29.11
CA ARG A 760 -37.33 3.08 29.06
C ARG A 760 -37.82 3.48 27.67
N GLU A 761 -39.09 3.81 27.58
CA GLU A 761 -39.74 4.10 26.30
C GLU A 761 -39.09 5.27 25.56
N ARG A 762 -38.83 5.07 24.26
CA ARG A 762 -38.67 6.15 23.30
C ARG A 762 -39.67 5.88 22.18
N LYS A 763 -40.48 6.88 21.85
CA LYS A 763 -41.56 6.75 20.85
C LYS A 763 -41.00 6.24 19.52
N GLU A 764 -41.51 5.10 19.07
CA GLU A 764 -41.38 4.67 17.69
C GLU A 764 -42.40 5.42 16.83
N ILE A 765 -41.99 5.78 15.62
CA ILE A 765 -42.89 6.16 14.52
C ILE A 765 -42.83 4.98 13.55
N GLY A 766 -43.95 4.27 13.42
CA GLY A 766 -44.01 3.05 12.61
C GLY A 766 -44.05 3.35 11.11
N TYR A 767 -43.49 2.43 10.33
CA TYR A 767 -43.90 2.19 8.95
C TYR A 767 -44.13 0.69 8.77
N SER A 768 -45.19 0.33 8.03
CA SER A 768 -45.66 -1.04 7.88
C SER A 768 -44.62 -1.95 7.21
N MET A 769 -44.50 -3.19 7.70
CA MET A 769 -43.50 -4.16 7.27
C MET A 769 -44.12 -5.36 6.52
N ASP A 770 -45.38 -5.24 6.08
CA ASP A 770 -46.20 -6.39 5.62
C ASP A 770 -45.87 -6.92 4.21
N ASN A 771 -45.27 -6.11 3.32
CA ASN A 771 -44.93 -6.60 1.97
C ASN A 771 -43.69 -7.51 1.94
N TYR A 772 -42.82 -7.49 2.96
CA TYR A 772 -41.65 -8.38 2.99
C TYR A 772 -42.01 -9.81 3.45
N TYR A 773 -42.97 -9.95 4.37
CA TYR A 773 -43.37 -11.25 4.91
C TYR A 773 -44.14 -12.13 3.92
N ARG A 774 -44.83 -11.55 2.94
CA ARG A 774 -45.62 -12.33 1.97
C ARG A 774 -44.74 -13.15 1.02
N ASN A 775 -43.53 -12.68 0.70
CA ASN A 775 -42.56 -13.42 -0.13
C ASN A 775 -41.65 -14.35 0.69
N ALA A 776 -41.44 -14.10 1.99
CA ALA A 776 -40.57 -14.92 2.84
C ALA A 776 -41.21 -16.25 3.33
N LEU A 777 -42.52 -16.44 3.10
CA LEU A 777 -43.27 -17.63 3.54
C LEU A 777 -43.52 -18.67 2.42
N ALA A 778 -43.02 -18.43 1.21
CA ALA A 778 -43.20 -19.31 0.06
C ALA A 778 -41.87 -19.87 -0.45
N THR A 779 -41.28 -20.84 0.27
CA THR A 779 -40.32 -21.83 -0.30
C THR A 779 -40.13 -23.03 0.63
N GLY A 780 -41.19 -23.83 0.79
CA GLY A 780 -41.03 -25.25 1.12
C GLY A 780 -40.74 -26.03 -0.17
N ASN A 781 -39.84 -27.01 -0.12
CA ASN A 781 -39.37 -27.77 -1.28
C ASN A 781 -40.51 -28.34 -2.15
N ARG A 782 -40.59 -27.90 -3.41
CA ARG A 782 -41.08 -28.69 -4.54
C ARG A 782 -40.15 -28.51 -5.74
N GLN A 783 -39.81 -29.63 -6.37
CA GLN A 783 -39.13 -29.63 -7.66
C GLN A 783 -40.14 -29.25 -8.74
N GLU A 784 -40.00 -28.07 -9.33
CA GLU A 784 -40.77 -27.68 -10.51
C GLU A 784 -39.84 -27.64 -11.74
N ALA A 785 -40.36 -28.13 -12.86
CA ALA A 785 -39.60 -28.27 -14.09
C ALA A 785 -39.16 -26.90 -14.63
N LYS A 786 -37.95 -26.83 -15.20
CA LYS A 786 -37.42 -25.60 -15.80
C LYS A 786 -38.37 -25.09 -16.89
N ALA A 787 -39.06 -23.98 -16.61
CA ALA A 787 -39.75 -23.22 -17.63
C ALA A 787 -38.74 -22.79 -18.74
N PRO A 788 -39.18 -22.73 -20.01
CA PRO A 788 -38.29 -22.33 -21.11
C PRO A 788 -37.72 -20.93 -20.86
N ARG A 789 -36.41 -20.77 -21.06
CA ARG A 789 -35.74 -19.47 -20.89
C ARG A 789 -36.22 -18.52 -21.98
N ILE A 790 -36.82 -17.41 -21.55
CA ILE A 790 -37.08 -16.24 -22.40
C ILE A 790 -35.75 -15.80 -23.04
N PRO A 791 -35.69 -15.55 -24.37
CA PRO A 791 -34.53 -14.98 -25.05
C PRO A 791 -34.03 -13.70 -24.37
N ARG A 792 -32.76 -13.31 -24.56
CA ARG A 792 -32.28 -12.03 -24.03
C ARG A 792 -32.92 -10.86 -24.79
N ALA A 793 -33.36 -9.84 -24.07
CA ALA A 793 -33.87 -8.60 -24.66
C ALA A 793 -32.83 -7.93 -25.59
N PRO A 794 -33.27 -7.26 -26.68
CA PRO A 794 -32.41 -6.47 -27.55
C PRO A 794 -31.58 -5.45 -26.75
N LYS A 795 -30.32 -5.25 -27.14
CA LYS A 795 -29.46 -4.22 -26.54
C LYS A 795 -29.94 -2.83 -26.99
N GLN A 796 -30.33 -2.01 -26.02
CA GLN A 796 -30.70 -0.61 -26.24
C GLN A 796 -29.50 0.31 -25.99
N VAL A 797 -29.39 1.37 -26.78
CA VAL A 797 -28.41 2.44 -26.56
C VAL A 797 -29.02 3.43 -25.59
N VAL A 798 -28.44 3.57 -24.41
CA VAL A 798 -28.89 4.56 -23.41
C VAL A 798 -28.69 5.96 -23.99
N ILE A 799 -29.77 6.68 -24.19
CA ILE A 799 -29.75 8.04 -24.73
C ILE A 799 -29.40 9.01 -23.59
N HIS A 800 -28.28 9.71 -23.72
CA HIS A 800 -27.93 10.84 -22.86
C HIS A 800 -27.91 12.16 -23.64
N ASP A 801 -28.40 13.24 -23.01
CA ASP A 801 -28.54 14.56 -23.63
C ASP A 801 -27.24 15.07 -24.26
N TYR A 802 -26.11 14.86 -23.56
CA TYR A 802 -24.77 15.29 -24.00
C TYR A 802 -24.22 14.49 -25.20
N GLN A 803 -24.88 13.40 -25.60
CA GLN A 803 -24.53 12.62 -26.80
C GLN A 803 -25.37 13.03 -28.03
N PHE A 804 -26.35 13.95 -27.85
CA PHE A 804 -27.11 14.61 -28.92
C PHE A 804 -27.85 13.71 -29.92
N PHE A 805 -28.21 12.48 -29.53
CA PHE A 805 -29.01 11.55 -30.34
C PHE A 805 -30.34 12.18 -30.79
N PRO A 806 -30.86 11.84 -31.99
CA PRO A 806 -32.19 12.27 -32.42
C PRO A 806 -33.31 11.62 -31.57
N PRO A 807 -34.43 12.32 -31.28
CA PRO A 807 -35.53 11.79 -30.47
C PRO A 807 -36.20 10.56 -31.12
N GLN A 808 -36.19 10.49 -32.46
CA GLN A 808 -36.68 9.36 -33.26
C GLN A 808 -36.03 8.01 -32.86
N LEU A 809 -34.81 8.03 -32.31
CA LEU A 809 -34.15 6.82 -31.83
C LEU A 809 -34.85 6.23 -30.59
N ALA A 810 -35.42 7.06 -29.72
CA ALA A 810 -36.17 6.61 -28.55
C ALA A 810 -37.45 5.89 -29.00
N GLU A 811 -38.24 6.50 -29.89
CA GLU A 811 -39.48 5.93 -30.43
C GLU A 811 -39.25 4.54 -31.08
N LEU A 812 -38.15 4.37 -31.82
CA LEU A 812 -37.80 3.08 -32.43
C LEU A 812 -37.34 2.04 -31.38
N GLN A 813 -36.63 2.45 -30.32
CA GLN A 813 -36.28 1.55 -29.22
C GLN A 813 -37.51 1.15 -28.38
N GLU A 814 -38.46 2.07 -28.16
CA GLU A 814 -39.71 1.81 -27.44
C GLU A 814 -40.60 0.83 -28.22
N LYS A 815 -40.78 1.03 -29.53
CA LYS A 815 -41.45 0.05 -30.43
C LYS A 815 -40.83 -1.35 -30.32
N GLU A 816 -39.50 -1.45 -30.40
CA GLU A 816 -38.76 -2.71 -30.28
C GLU A 816 -38.96 -3.36 -28.89
N THR A 817 -38.99 -2.54 -27.82
CA THR A 817 -39.25 -3.00 -26.45
C THR A 817 -40.65 -3.57 -26.30
N ALA A 818 -41.65 -2.82 -26.78
CA ALA A 818 -43.05 -3.20 -26.68
C ALA A 818 -43.33 -4.48 -27.48
N TRP A 819 -42.77 -4.60 -28.69
CA TRP A 819 -42.84 -5.84 -29.49
C TRP A 819 -42.18 -7.02 -28.78
N TYR A 820 -40.95 -6.85 -28.26
CA TYR A 820 -40.27 -7.92 -27.52
C TYR A 820 -41.05 -8.36 -26.26
N ARG A 821 -41.68 -7.42 -25.54
CA ARG A 821 -42.56 -7.74 -24.40
C ARG A 821 -43.80 -8.53 -24.85
N LYS A 822 -44.42 -8.14 -25.96
CA LYS A 822 -45.58 -8.82 -26.57
C LYS A 822 -45.25 -10.25 -27.01
N GLU A 823 -44.17 -10.43 -27.77
CA GLU A 823 -43.70 -11.73 -28.27
C GLU A 823 -43.40 -12.72 -27.13
N ASN A 824 -42.89 -12.22 -26.00
CA ASN A 824 -42.50 -13.03 -24.85
C ASN A 824 -43.55 -13.08 -23.73
N ASN A 825 -44.78 -12.59 -23.97
CA ASN A 825 -45.90 -12.55 -23.01
C ASN A 825 -45.57 -11.83 -21.68
N ILE A 826 -44.73 -10.78 -21.73
CA ILE A 826 -44.33 -9.98 -20.58
C ILE A 826 -45.32 -8.83 -20.38
N LYS A 827 -46.09 -8.85 -19.29
CA LYS A 827 -47.02 -7.77 -18.93
C LYS A 827 -46.31 -6.52 -18.44
N ALA A 828 -46.96 -5.36 -18.56
CA ALA A 828 -46.49 -4.11 -17.97
C ALA A 828 -46.39 -4.23 -16.43
N PRO A 829 -45.22 -3.95 -15.81
CA PRO A 829 -45.11 -3.92 -14.35
C PRO A 829 -45.76 -2.65 -13.79
N LEU A 830 -46.40 -2.75 -12.63
CA LEU A 830 -46.86 -1.58 -11.88
C LEU A 830 -45.62 -0.83 -11.33
N PRO A 831 -45.43 0.47 -11.60
CA PRO A 831 -44.31 1.23 -11.06
C PRO A 831 -44.33 1.29 -9.52
N ASP A 832 -43.17 1.35 -8.85
CA ASP A 832 -43.08 1.57 -7.40
C ASP A 832 -43.41 3.03 -7.03
N GLY A 833 -44.16 3.25 -5.95
CA GLY A 833 -44.62 4.58 -5.54
C GLY A 833 -45.43 4.55 -4.24
N SER A 834 -45.96 5.71 -3.83
CA SER A 834 -46.78 5.83 -2.62
C SER A 834 -48.23 5.35 -2.82
N ASP A 835 -48.93 5.05 -1.73
CA ASP A 835 -50.36 4.64 -1.79
C ASP A 835 -51.28 5.79 -2.22
N GLU A 836 -50.85 7.04 -2.08
CA GLU A 836 -51.59 8.25 -2.52
C GLU A 836 -51.56 8.42 -4.06
N GLU A 837 -50.67 7.72 -4.76
CA GLU A 837 -50.48 7.77 -6.22
C GLU A 837 -50.91 6.47 -6.92
N LEU A 838 -51.66 5.60 -6.22
CA LEU A 838 -51.95 4.24 -6.71
C LEU A 838 -52.86 4.25 -7.95
N GLU A 839 -53.90 5.09 -7.97
CA GLU A 839 -54.85 5.20 -9.08
C GLU A 839 -54.18 5.68 -10.39
N THR A 840 -53.24 6.62 -10.31
CA THR A 840 -52.44 7.06 -11.46
C THR A 840 -51.48 5.97 -11.94
N ARG A 841 -50.84 5.22 -11.01
CA ARG A 841 -49.95 4.10 -11.35
C ARG A 841 -50.68 2.94 -12.03
N GLU A 842 -51.91 2.63 -11.62
CA GLU A 842 -52.76 1.62 -12.27
C GLU A 842 -53.19 2.09 -13.68
N ALA A 843 -53.54 3.37 -13.85
CA ALA A 843 -53.85 3.94 -15.16
C ALA A 843 -52.64 3.91 -16.12
N ASP A 844 -51.45 4.26 -15.63
CA ASP A 844 -50.19 4.18 -16.40
C ASP A 844 -49.86 2.72 -16.77
N GLN A 845 -50.10 1.77 -15.85
CA GLN A 845 -49.92 0.34 -16.15
C GLN A 845 -50.88 -0.15 -17.24
N GLU A 846 -52.15 0.29 -17.22
CA GLU A 846 -53.13 -0.07 -18.25
C GLU A 846 -52.76 0.54 -19.62
N LEU A 847 -52.24 1.78 -19.64
CA LEU A 847 -51.77 2.45 -20.85
C LEU A 847 -50.54 1.74 -21.44
N ALA A 848 -49.52 1.44 -20.62
CA ALA A 848 -48.35 0.68 -21.04
C ALA A 848 -48.69 -0.75 -21.48
N GLN A 849 -49.71 -1.39 -20.88
CA GLN A 849 -50.19 -2.69 -21.35
C GLN A 849 -50.87 -2.58 -22.73
N LYS A 850 -51.67 -1.54 -22.97
CA LYS A 850 -52.28 -1.27 -24.29
C LYS A 850 -51.21 -1.01 -25.36
N GLU A 851 -50.10 -0.37 -25.03
CA GLU A 851 -48.97 -0.19 -25.96
C GLU A 851 -48.28 -1.52 -26.30
N ILE A 852 -48.02 -2.37 -25.30
CA ILE A 852 -47.49 -3.73 -25.52
C ILE A 852 -48.46 -4.54 -26.38
N ASP A 853 -49.76 -4.55 -26.06
CA ASP A 853 -50.76 -5.32 -26.79
C ASP A 853 -50.91 -4.87 -28.26
N ASN A 854 -50.72 -3.58 -28.54
CA ASN A 854 -50.78 -3.02 -29.90
C ASN A 854 -49.45 -3.04 -30.67
N ALA A 855 -48.33 -3.46 -30.06
CA ALA A 855 -47.01 -3.42 -30.70
C ALA A 855 -46.92 -4.31 -31.97
N ILE A 856 -46.08 -3.87 -32.91
CA ILE A 856 -45.80 -4.49 -34.23
C ILE A 856 -44.28 -4.58 -34.38
N PRO A 857 -43.70 -5.62 -35.01
CA PRO A 857 -42.25 -5.71 -35.21
C PRO A 857 -41.75 -4.56 -36.10
N LEU A 858 -40.54 -4.06 -35.80
CA LEU A 858 -39.86 -3.10 -36.67
C LEU A 858 -39.66 -3.68 -38.07
N THR A 859 -40.04 -2.92 -39.08
CA THR A 859 -39.72 -3.22 -40.48
C THR A 859 -38.20 -3.15 -40.71
N ASP A 860 -37.70 -3.81 -41.76
CA ASP A 860 -36.25 -3.79 -42.05
C ASP A 860 -35.74 -2.38 -42.39
N ALA A 861 -36.61 -1.52 -42.97
CA ALA A 861 -36.33 -0.10 -43.17
C ALA A 861 -36.21 0.67 -41.84
N GLU A 862 -37.07 0.41 -40.85
CA GLU A 862 -36.97 1.02 -39.51
C GLU A 862 -35.72 0.53 -38.74
N LYS A 863 -35.22 -0.68 -39.01
CA LYS A 863 -33.95 -1.18 -38.44
C LYS A 863 -32.75 -0.45 -39.03
N GLU A 864 -32.71 -0.28 -40.35
CA GLU A 864 -31.66 0.50 -41.03
C GLU A 864 -31.70 1.98 -40.60
N GLU A 865 -32.90 2.55 -40.45
CA GLU A 865 -33.08 3.90 -39.90
C GLU A 865 -32.56 4.01 -38.46
N LYS A 866 -32.84 3.02 -37.59
CA LYS A 866 -32.32 2.97 -36.21
C LYS A 866 -30.78 2.99 -36.18
N GLU A 867 -30.12 2.19 -37.02
CA GLU A 867 -28.65 2.20 -37.12
C GLU A 867 -28.12 3.55 -37.64
N ALA A 868 -28.77 4.12 -38.66
CA ALA A 868 -28.44 5.45 -39.19
C ALA A 868 -28.72 6.59 -38.20
N LEU A 869 -29.61 6.42 -37.22
CA LEU A 869 -29.88 7.39 -36.14
C LEU A 869 -28.86 7.27 -35.00
N ILE A 870 -28.36 6.06 -34.70
CA ILE A 870 -27.25 5.85 -33.74
C ILE A 870 -25.98 6.52 -34.26
N ALA A 871 -25.67 6.36 -35.56
CA ALA A 871 -24.50 6.98 -36.20
C ALA A 871 -24.55 8.52 -36.29
N LYS A 872 -25.70 9.16 -36.01
CA LYS A 872 -25.87 10.62 -35.98
C LYS A 872 -25.69 11.24 -34.58
N GLY A 873 -25.49 10.43 -33.55
CA GLY A 873 -25.14 10.88 -32.20
C GLY A 873 -23.66 10.65 -31.89
N PHE A 874 -23.27 10.92 -30.65
CA PHE A 874 -21.92 10.72 -30.15
C PHE A 874 -21.87 9.57 -29.11
N PRO A 875 -21.98 8.29 -29.51
CA PRO A 875 -21.97 7.16 -28.57
C PRO A 875 -20.65 7.05 -27.77
N GLU A 876 -19.53 7.40 -28.40
CA GLU A 876 -18.18 7.38 -27.82
C GLU A 876 -17.87 8.57 -26.88
N TRP A 877 -18.86 9.43 -26.59
CA TRP A 877 -18.74 10.51 -25.61
C TRP A 877 -19.40 10.11 -24.31
N ASN A 878 -18.66 10.20 -23.21
CA ASN A 878 -19.17 9.93 -21.86
C ASN A 878 -19.28 11.23 -21.02
N LYS A 879 -19.87 11.12 -19.83
CA LYS A 879 -20.15 12.27 -18.95
C LYS A 879 -18.89 13.03 -18.46
N ARG A 880 -17.74 12.36 -18.36
CA ARG A 880 -16.45 12.98 -18.02
C ARG A 880 -15.96 13.85 -19.18
N ASP A 881 -15.97 13.31 -20.40
CA ASP A 881 -15.53 14.01 -21.62
C ASP A 881 -16.35 15.30 -21.81
N PHE A 882 -17.66 15.24 -21.59
CA PHE A 882 -18.53 16.42 -21.61
C PHE A 882 -18.14 17.47 -20.56
N GLN A 883 -17.79 17.05 -19.33
CA GLN A 883 -17.34 17.98 -18.28
C GLN A 883 -15.96 18.57 -18.58
N GLN A 884 -15.04 17.78 -19.12
CA GLN A 884 -13.73 18.24 -19.58
C GLN A 884 -13.86 19.24 -20.74
N PHE A 885 -14.74 18.96 -21.71
CA PHE A 885 -15.02 19.87 -22.82
C PHE A 885 -15.53 21.24 -22.34
N LEU A 886 -16.47 21.26 -21.38
CA LEU A 886 -16.96 22.50 -20.77
C LEU A 886 -15.85 23.26 -20.02
N ASN A 887 -15.00 22.56 -19.26
CA ASN A 887 -13.90 23.16 -18.51
C ASN A 887 -12.81 23.72 -19.44
N GLY A 888 -12.38 22.95 -20.45
CA GLY A 888 -11.43 23.38 -21.47
C GLY A 888 -11.96 24.59 -22.24
N THR A 889 -13.24 24.57 -22.62
CA THR A 889 -13.91 25.70 -23.28
C THR A 889 -13.91 26.96 -22.41
N ALA A 890 -14.11 26.82 -21.09
CA ALA A 890 -14.06 27.93 -20.14
C ALA A 890 -12.62 28.45 -19.87
N LYS A 891 -11.60 27.60 -20.06
CA LYS A 891 -10.18 27.90 -19.81
C LYS A 891 -9.48 28.51 -21.02
N TYR A 892 -9.75 27.99 -22.21
CA TYR A 892 -9.07 28.35 -23.46
C TYR A 892 -9.94 29.12 -24.46
N GLY A 893 -11.26 29.23 -24.20
CA GLY A 893 -12.23 29.93 -25.04
C GLY A 893 -12.81 29.05 -26.17
N ARG A 894 -13.97 29.46 -26.70
CA ARG A 894 -14.81 28.65 -27.62
C ARG A 894 -14.19 28.26 -28.97
N GLN A 895 -13.04 28.82 -29.32
CA GLN A 895 -12.40 28.68 -30.65
C GLN A 895 -11.05 27.94 -30.59
N ASN A 896 -10.53 27.64 -29.41
CA ASN A 896 -9.21 27.02 -29.25
C ASN A 896 -9.36 25.50 -29.07
N TYR A 897 -9.62 24.78 -30.16
CA TYR A 897 -9.85 23.33 -30.12
C TYR A 897 -8.60 22.52 -29.73
N GLU A 898 -7.40 23.01 -30.04
CA GLU A 898 -6.12 22.42 -29.60
C GLU A 898 -6.03 22.41 -28.06
N GLY A 899 -6.21 23.57 -27.42
CA GLY A 899 -6.21 23.65 -25.95
C GLY A 899 -7.36 22.88 -25.30
N ILE A 900 -8.54 22.77 -25.94
CA ILE A 900 -9.64 21.95 -25.42
C ILE A 900 -9.31 20.45 -25.52
N SER A 901 -8.63 20.00 -26.57
CA SER A 901 -8.18 18.60 -26.73
C SER A 901 -7.16 18.20 -25.66
N GLU A 902 -6.29 19.11 -25.20
CA GLU A 902 -5.39 18.85 -24.05
C GLU A 902 -6.12 18.57 -22.73
N GLU A 903 -7.38 19.03 -22.58
CA GLU A 903 -8.17 18.87 -21.35
C GLU A 903 -9.16 17.68 -21.44
N VAL A 904 -9.48 17.20 -22.64
CA VAL A 904 -10.42 16.07 -22.91
C VAL A 904 -9.62 14.80 -23.23
N ASP A 905 -9.60 13.86 -22.28
CA ASP A 905 -8.75 12.66 -22.39
C ASP A 905 -9.11 11.81 -23.62
N GLY A 906 -8.19 11.73 -24.59
CA GLY A 906 -8.28 10.79 -25.71
C GLY A 906 -9.24 11.19 -26.85
N LYS A 907 -9.44 12.50 -27.08
CA LYS A 907 -10.16 13.04 -28.24
C LYS A 907 -9.27 13.98 -29.05
N ASP A 908 -9.19 13.75 -30.36
CA ASP A 908 -8.39 14.59 -31.27
C ASP A 908 -9.04 15.97 -31.49
N PRO A 909 -8.27 17.02 -31.86
CA PRO A 909 -8.80 18.37 -32.10
C PRO A 909 -9.94 18.42 -33.14
N ASP A 910 -9.92 17.54 -34.14
CA ASP A 910 -10.97 17.42 -35.15
C ASP A 910 -12.28 16.85 -34.58
N GLU A 911 -12.20 15.85 -33.69
CA GLU A 911 -13.37 15.30 -32.99
C GLU A 911 -13.97 16.33 -32.03
N ILE A 912 -13.12 17.09 -31.34
CA ILE A 912 -13.52 18.21 -30.48
C ILE A 912 -14.21 19.30 -31.32
N ALA A 913 -13.72 19.60 -32.52
CA ALA A 913 -14.33 20.59 -33.41
C ALA A 913 -15.72 20.13 -33.92
N GLU A 914 -15.88 18.85 -34.27
CA GLU A 914 -17.17 18.28 -34.67
C GLU A 914 -18.19 18.27 -33.51
N TYR A 915 -17.76 17.85 -32.33
CA TYR A 915 -18.59 17.91 -31.12
C TYR A 915 -18.95 19.35 -30.75
N ALA A 916 -17.99 20.28 -30.73
CA ALA A 916 -18.22 21.68 -30.43
C ALA A 916 -19.23 22.31 -31.39
N LYS A 917 -19.11 22.04 -32.70
CA LYS A 917 -20.05 22.51 -33.72
C LYS A 917 -21.48 22.02 -33.47
N THR A 918 -21.63 20.77 -33.02
CA THR A 918 -22.95 20.21 -32.69
C THR A 918 -23.47 20.74 -31.35
N PHE A 919 -22.61 20.85 -30.33
CA PHE A 919 -22.90 21.45 -29.04
C PHE A 919 -23.39 22.90 -29.21
N TRP A 920 -22.67 23.77 -29.92
CA TRP A 920 -23.10 25.16 -30.11
C TRP A 920 -24.38 25.31 -30.95
N LYS A 921 -24.74 24.30 -31.74
CA LYS A 921 -26.02 24.25 -32.47
C LYS A 921 -27.17 23.72 -31.60
N LYS A 922 -26.90 22.79 -30.67
CA LYS A 922 -27.92 22.06 -29.89
C LYS A 922 -27.93 22.35 -28.38
N TYR A 923 -27.02 23.14 -27.80
CA TYR A 923 -26.85 23.28 -26.34
C TYR A 923 -28.14 23.62 -25.58
N LYS A 924 -29.10 24.32 -26.20
CA LYS A 924 -30.41 24.63 -25.61
C LYS A 924 -31.31 23.41 -25.37
N THR A 925 -31.00 22.25 -25.95
CA THR A 925 -31.68 20.97 -25.69
C THR A 925 -31.09 20.22 -24.51
N LEU A 926 -29.99 20.69 -23.92
CA LEU A 926 -29.43 20.12 -22.69
C LEU A 926 -30.19 20.64 -21.48
N ASP A 927 -30.49 19.77 -20.52
CA ASP A 927 -30.92 20.21 -19.20
C ASP A 927 -29.85 21.12 -18.55
N ASN A 928 -30.30 22.12 -17.79
CA ASN A 928 -29.46 23.12 -17.12
C ASN A 928 -28.50 23.91 -18.04
N TRP A 929 -28.77 24.04 -19.36
CA TRP A 929 -27.87 24.71 -20.31
C TRP A 929 -27.44 26.14 -19.93
N GLN A 930 -28.28 26.91 -19.24
CA GLN A 930 -27.94 28.25 -18.76
C GLN A 930 -26.75 28.22 -17.78
N LYS A 931 -26.69 27.19 -16.93
CA LYS A 931 -25.59 27.00 -15.98
C LYS A 931 -24.28 26.64 -16.71
N HIS A 932 -24.37 25.80 -17.74
CA HIS A 932 -23.22 25.45 -18.58
C HIS A 932 -22.69 26.66 -19.35
N LEU A 933 -23.57 27.48 -19.91
CA LEU A 933 -23.20 28.73 -20.60
C LEU A 933 -22.56 29.74 -19.63
N ASN A 934 -23.14 29.95 -18.45
CA ASN A 934 -22.58 30.87 -17.44
C ASN A 934 -21.16 30.48 -17.02
N VAL A 935 -20.86 29.18 -16.85
CA VAL A 935 -19.51 28.72 -16.51
C VAL A 935 -18.49 29.06 -17.60
N ILE A 936 -18.88 28.92 -18.88
CA ILE A 936 -18.04 29.28 -20.03
C ILE A 936 -17.83 30.80 -20.07
N GLU A 937 -18.89 31.59 -19.92
CA GLU A 937 -18.81 33.05 -19.97
C GLU A 937 -18.04 33.66 -18.80
N GLU A 938 -18.16 33.11 -17.59
CA GLU A 938 -17.31 33.46 -16.44
C GLU A 938 -15.85 33.02 -16.64
N GLY A 939 -15.60 31.97 -17.42
CA GLY A 939 -14.26 31.56 -17.86
C GLY A 939 -13.64 32.58 -18.82
N GLU A 940 -14.30 32.83 -19.95
CA GLU A 940 -13.87 33.78 -20.98
C GLU A 940 -13.68 35.20 -20.42
N ALA A 941 -14.56 35.65 -19.50
CA ALA A 941 -14.41 36.93 -18.82
C ALA A 941 -13.16 36.98 -17.92
N ARG A 942 -12.79 35.87 -17.25
CA ARG A 942 -11.56 35.80 -16.45
C ARG A 942 -10.31 35.84 -17.31
N VAL A 943 -10.28 35.13 -18.45
CA VAL A 943 -9.17 35.17 -19.42
C VAL A 943 -8.99 36.58 -19.96
N ARG A 944 -10.06 37.23 -20.44
CA ARG A 944 -10.01 38.61 -20.95
C ARG A 944 -9.50 39.62 -19.90
N LEU A 945 -9.90 39.44 -18.64
CA LEU A 945 -9.41 40.27 -17.52
C LEU A 945 -7.95 39.99 -17.13
N ALA A 946 -7.39 38.81 -17.47
CA ALA A 946 -5.97 38.51 -17.29
C ALA A 946 -5.13 39.17 -18.40
N GLU A 947 -5.54 39.00 -19.66
CA GLU A 947 -4.93 39.65 -20.83
C GLU A 947 -4.91 41.18 -20.69
N GLU A 948 -6.01 41.78 -20.23
CA GLU A 948 -6.06 43.23 -20.02
C GLU A 948 -5.09 43.71 -18.94
N LYS A 949 -4.95 42.99 -17.82
CA LYS A 949 -3.95 43.30 -16.78
C LYS A 949 -2.53 43.19 -17.34
N LYS A 950 -2.25 42.15 -18.13
CA LYS A 950 -0.95 41.92 -18.80
C LYS A 950 -0.61 43.06 -19.75
N ARG A 951 -1.58 43.48 -20.58
CA ARG A 951 -1.49 44.64 -21.48
C ARG A 951 -1.24 45.95 -20.73
N LEU A 952 -1.99 46.22 -19.65
CA LEU A 952 -1.85 47.45 -18.86
C LEU A 952 -0.53 47.49 -18.08
N LEU A 953 -0.05 46.35 -17.57
CA LEU A 953 1.26 46.23 -16.92
C LEU A 953 2.40 46.51 -17.91
N ALA A 954 2.37 45.89 -19.09
CA ALA A 954 3.35 46.14 -20.14
C ALA A 954 3.33 47.61 -20.59
N LYS A 955 2.14 48.21 -20.74
CA LYS A 955 1.96 49.65 -21.06
C LYS A 955 2.57 50.55 -19.97
N LYS A 956 2.42 50.22 -18.68
CA LYS A 956 3.01 50.98 -17.56
C LYS A 956 4.53 50.92 -17.59
N ILE A 957 5.10 49.73 -17.78
CA ILE A 957 6.55 49.54 -17.77
C ILE A 957 7.19 50.21 -19.00
N GLY A 958 6.55 50.09 -20.17
CA GLY A 958 6.98 50.74 -21.41
C GLY A 958 6.97 52.28 -21.39
N GLN A 959 6.30 52.93 -20.44
CA GLN A 959 6.37 54.40 -20.25
C GLN A 959 7.72 54.88 -19.71
N TYR A 960 8.56 53.99 -19.16
CA TYR A 960 9.81 54.36 -18.49
C TYR A 960 11.01 53.69 -19.19
N ARG A 961 12.01 54.48 -19.57
CA ARG A 961 13.26 53.94 -20.17
C ARG A 961 14.07 53.06 -19.20
N MET A 962 13.96 53.34 -17.90
CA MET A 962 14.58 52.55 -16.82
C MET A 962 13.53 52.29 -15.72
N PRO A 963 12.64 51.30 -15.89
CA PRO A 963 11.50 51.09 -14.99
C PRO A 963 11.92 50.85 -13.54
N LEU A 964 12.98 50.07 -13.31
CA LEU A 964 13.45 49.71 -11.97
C LEU A 964 13.86 50.94 -11.14
N GLN A 965 14.47 51.94 -11.79
CA GLN A 965 15.00 53.15 -11.12
C GLN A 965 14.00 54.31 -11.09
N ASN A 966 13.16 54.47 -12.12
CA ASN A 966 12.40 55.70 -12.35
C ASN A 966 10.86 55.51 -12.41
N MET A 967 10.34 54.27 -12.29
CA MET A 967 8.89 54.04 -12.34
C MET A 967 8.19 54.54 -11.08
N THR A 968 7.29 55.51 -11.23
CA THR A 968 6.45 56.02 -10.15
C THR A 968 5.16 55.21 -10.05
N ILE A 969 4.86 54.68 -8.85
CA ILE A 969 3.67 53.88 -8.56
C ILE A 969 2.69 54.73 -7.76
N LYS A 970 1.48 54.95 -8.29
CA LYS A 970 0.43 55.71 -7.59
C LYS A 970 -0.36 54.81 -6.63
N TYR A 971 0.12 54.68 -5.40
CA TYR A 971 -0.62 54.01 -4.33
C TYR A 971 -1.96 54.71 -4.08
N THR A 972 -3.03 53.93 -3.90
CA THR A 972 -4.37 54.48 -3.68
C THR A 972 -4.89 54.10 -2.30
N VAL A 973 -5.06 55.15 -1.47
CA VAL A 973 -5.51 55.16 -0.06
C VAL A 973 -4.44 54.75 0.98
N SER A 974 -4.40 55.52 2.08
CA SER A 974 -3.39 55.47 3.14
C SER A 974 -3.31 54.12 3.88
N THR A 975 -2.30 53.32 3.58
CA THR A 975 -1.84 52.22 4.46
C THR A 975 -0.98 52.77 5.60
N THR A 976 -1.63 53.55 6.46
CA THR A 976 -1.02 54.15 7.65
C THR A 976 -0.56 53.07 8.64
N ASN A 977 0.67 53.25 9.17
CA ASN A 977 1.16 52.79 10.48
C ASN A 977 1.87 51.43 10.67
N LYS A 978 2.28 50.71 9.61
CA LYS A 978 3.51 49.88 9.65
C LYS A 978 4.22 49.92 8.29
N LYS A 979 5.54 50.19 8.26
CA LYS A 979 6.37 50.06 7.04
C LYS A 979 6.47 48.56 6.69
N VAL A 980 6.08 48.17 5.47
CA VAL A 980 6.06 46.75 5.05
C VAL A 980 6.53 46.52 3.61
N TYR A 981 6.71 47.51 2.73
CA TYR A 981 7.46 47.37 1.46
C TYR A 981 8.02 48.74 1.07
N THR A 982 9.22 48.82 0.48
CA THR A 982 9.76 50.05 -0.14
C THR A 982 9.33 50.20 -1.61
N GLU A 983 9.48 51.41 -2.16
CA GLU A 983 9.21 51.63 -3.58
C GLU A 983 10.15 50.83 -4.51
N GLU A 984 11.38 50.53 -4.08
CA GLU A 984 12.34 49.78 -4.88
C GLU A 984 11.93 48.30 -4.99
N GLU A 985 11.51 47.70 -3.88
CA GLU A 985 10.87 46.37 -3.83
C GLU A 985 9.64 46.32 -4.75
N ASP A 986 8.71 47.28 -4.64
CA ASP A 986 7.49 47.31 -5.43
C ASP A 986 7.74 47.47 -6.94
N ARG A 987 8.74 48.29 -7.33
CA ARG A 987 9.16 48.43 -8.73
C ARG A 987 9.74 47.12 -9.25
N PHE A 988 10.56 46.43 -8.46
CA PHE A 988 11.12 45.13 -8.82
C PHE A 988 10.01 44.07 -9.02
N LEU A 989 9.04 44.00 -8.11
CA LEU A 989 7.89 43.08 -8.23
C LEU A 989 7.13 43.30 -9.55
N LEU A 990 6.80 44.55 -9.90
CA LEU A 990 6.11 44.87 -11.14
C LEU A 990 6.93 44.50 -12.40
N VAL A 991 8.24 44.73 -12.39
CA VAL A 991 9.11 44.34 -13.52
C VAL A 991 9.19 42.81 -13.66
N MET A 992 9.31 42.07 -12.55
CA MET A 992 9.35 40.60 -12.59
C MET A 992 8.00 39.98 -12.98
N LEU A 993 6.88 40.57 -12.56
CA LEU A 993 5.54 40.16 -13.03
C LEU A 993 5.39 40.27 -14.56
N ASN A 994 5.99 41.30 -15.16
CA ASN A 994 5.98 41.50 -16.61
C ASN A 994 6.98 40.60 -17.35
N LYS A 995 8.10 40.25 -16.71
CA LYS A 995 9.12 39.33 -17.24
C LYS A 995 8.60 37.89 -17.31
N HIS A 996 7.94 37.41 -16.26
CA HIS A 996 7.48 36.02 -16.14
C HIS A 996 6.03 35.80 -16.60
N GLY A 997 5.19 36.85 -16.64
CA GLY A 997 3.83 36.79 -17.17
C GLY A 997 2.78 36.39 -16.14
N ILE A 998 1.75 37.23 -15.97
CA ILE A 998 0.76 37.18 -14.86
C ILE A 998 0.00 35.84 -14.73
N GLU A 999 -0.04 35.03 -15.79
CA GLU A 999 -0.83 33.79 -15.89
C GLU A 999 -0.09 32.51 -15.46
N ASP A 1000 1.22 32.57 -15.20
CA ASP A 1000 2.04 31.41 -14.80
C ASP A 1000 1.73 30.97 -13.36
N GLU A 1001 1.30 29.72 -13.16
CA GLU A 1001 0.86 29.20 -11.85
C GLU A 1001 1.97 29.27 -10.78
N GLN A 1002 3.24 29.24 -11.18
CA GLN A 1002 4.41 29.33 -10.29
C GLN A 1002 5.06 30.73 -10.24
N ILE A 1003 4.42 31.76 -10.80
CA ILE A 1003 5.01 33.11 -10.88
C ILE A 1003 5.51 33.65 -9.53
N ASN A 1004 4.78 33.37 -8.44
CA ASN A 1004 5.13 33.87 -7.12
C ASN A 1004 6.41 33.25 -6.56
N GLU A 1005 6.75 32.03 -6.99
CA GLU A 1005 7.98 31.33 -6.62
C GLU A 1005 9.14 31.80 -7.49
N LYS A 1006 8.92 31.93 -8.80
CA LYS A 1006 9.88 32.53 -9.75
C LYS A 1006 10.30 33.94 -9.32
N ILE A 1007 9.34 34.78 -8.91
CA ILE A 1007 9.63 36.12 -8.36
C ILE A 1007 10.43 36.04 -7.05
N ARG A 1008 10.08 35.14 -6.12
CA ARG A 1008 10.84 34.95 -4.87
C ARG A 1008 12.30 34.59 -5.15
N ASP A 1009 12.55 33.72 -6.13
CA ASP A 1009 13.89 33.25 -6.42
C ASP A 1009 14.70 34.29 -7.21
N GLU A 1010 14.07 35.12 -8.05
CA GLU A 1010 14.68 36.34 -8.62
C GLU A 1010 15.04 37.37 -7.53
N ILE A 1011 14.23 37.54 -6.47
CA ILE A 1011 14.57 38.40 -5.33
C ILE A 1011 15.85 37.89 -4.64
N ARG A 1012 15.96 36.57 -4.44
CA ARG A 1012 17.14 35.92 -3.81
C ARG A 1012 18.41 36.01 -4.67
N GLN A 1013 18.27 35.98 -5.99
CA GLN A 1013 19.39 36.08 -6.93
C GLN A 1013 19.79 37.55 -7.24
N SER A 1014 18.90 38.51 -7.00
CA SER A 1014 19.14 39.93 -7.29
C SER A 1014 20.20 40.54 -6.38
N PRO A 1015 21.31 41.09 -6.93
CA PRO A 1015 22.34 41.76 -6.13
C PRO A 1015 21.82 42.97 -5.34
N LEU A 1016 20.71 43.59 -5.78
CA LEU A 1016 20.10 44.76 -5.16
C LEU A 1016 19.56 44.46 -3.75
N PHE A 1017 19.01 43.25 -3.55
CA PHE A 1017 18.35 42.85 -2.30
C PHE A 1017 19.20 41.92 -1.43
N ARG A 1018 20.50 41.77 -1.74
CA ARG A 1018 21.44 40.90 -1.01
C ARG A 1018 21.47 41.14 0.51
N PHE A 1019 21.19 42.37 0.93
CA PHE A 1019 21.16 42.77 2.35
C PHE A 1019 19.74 43.07 2.87
N ASP A 1020 18.71 42.91 2.03
CA ASP A 1020 17.31 43.13 2.40
C ASP A 1020 16.67 41.84 2.95
N TRP A 1021 16.97 41.58 4.22
CA TRP A 1021 16.37 40.47 4.98
C TRP A 1021 14.85 40.56 5.09
N PHE A 1022 14.25 41.74 4.96
CA PHE A 1022 12.81 41.88 5.01
C PHE A 1022 12.18 41.28 3.74
N PHE A 1023 12.69 41.65 2.57
CA PHE A 1023 12.18 41.19 1.28
C PHE A 1023 12.54 39.72 1.02
N LEU A 1024 13.76 39.29 1.39
CA LEU A 1024 14.21 37.88 1.33
C LEU A 1024 13.40 36.91 2.21
N SER A 1025 12.77 37.40 3.29
CA SER A 1025 11.99 36.58 4.23
C SER A 1025 10.50 36.45 3.87
N ARG A 1026 10.03 37.04 2.77
CA ARG A 1026 8.62 36.96 2.35
C ARG A 1026 8.30 35.62 1.71
N THR A 1027 7.13 35.05 2.04
CA THR A 1027 6.67 33.82 1.37
C THR A 1027 6.10 34.12 -0.02
N PRO A 1028 6.06 33.15 -0.96
CA PRO A 1028 5.43 33.34 -2.27
C PRO A 1028 3.99 33.89 -2.17
N GLN A 1029 3.22 33.46 -1.18
CA GLN A 1029 1.84 33.92 -0.98
C GLN A 1029 1.76 35.38 -0.51
N GLU A 1030 2.75 35.87 0.24
CA GLU A 1030 2.83 37.28 0.66
C GLU A 1030 3.26 38.17 -0.51
N ILE A 1031 4.25 37.72 -1.29
CA ILE A 1031 4.69 38.35 -2.54
C ILE A 1031 3.49 38.46 -3.50
N GLY A 1032 2.76 37.36 -3.73
CA GLY A 1032 1.57 37.34 -4.60
C GLY A 1032 0.46 38.29 -4.17
N ARG A 1033 0.22 38.44 -2.85
CA ARG A 1033 -0.71 39.46 -2.32
C ARG A 1033 -0.22 40.89 -2.62
N ARG A 1034 1.08 41.15 -2.51
CA ARG A 1034 1.66 42.46 -2.84
C ARG A 1034 1.57 42.74 -4.34
N CYS A 1035 2.02 41.80 -5.17
CA CYS A 1035 1.87 41.78 -6.62
C CYS A 1035 0.43 42.10 -7.08
N THR A 1036 -0.56 41.42 -6.51
CA THR A 1036 -1.99 41.66 -6.80
C THR A 1036 -2.41 43.11 -6.49
N THR A 1037 -1.93 43.65 -5.36
CA THR A 1037 -2.21 45.04 -4.95
C THR A 1037 -1.57 46.05 -5.91
N LEU A 1038 -0.34 45.79 -6.35
CA LEU A 1038 0.39 46.63 -7.30
C LEU A 1038 -0.26 46.59 -8.70
N ILE A 1039 -0.67 45.43 -9.19
CA ILE A 1039 -1.44 45.30 -10.45
C ILE A 1039 -2.74 46.11 -10.36
N GLN A 1040 -3.47 46.05 -9.24
CA GLN A 1040 -4.70 46.86 -9.06
C GLN A 1040 -4.41 48.37 -9.08
N ALA A 1041 -3.27 48.82 -8.54
CA ALA A 1041 -2.85 50.22 -8.65
C ALA A 1041 -2.56 50.62 -10.11
N VAL A 1042 -1.85 49.77 -10.86
CA VAL A 1042 -1.55 50.00 -12.30
C VAL A 1042 -2.83 50.02 -13.15
N VAL A 1043 -3.74 49.06 -12.93
CA VAL A 1043 -5.04 49.02 -13.64
C VAL A 1043 -5.87 50.27 -13.36
N ARG A 1044 -5.85 50.79 -12.12
CA ARG A 1044 -6.55 52.02 -11.75
C ARG A 1044 -5.87 53.29 -12.27
N GLU A 1045 -4.56 53.26 -12.52
CA GLU A 1045 -3.81 54.40 -13.06
C GLU A 1045 -3.90 54.51 -14.58
N LEU A 1046 -3.91 53.38 -15.30
CA LEU A 1046 -3.84 53.33 -16.77
C LEU A 1046 -5.08 52.78 -17.48
N GLY A 1047 -6.03 52.23 -16.74
CA GLY A 1047 -7.35 51.93 -17.28
C GLY A 1047 -8.08 53.23 -17.60
N ASP A 1048 -8.70 53.31 -18.78
CA ASP A 1048 -9.54 54.45 -19.14
C ASP A 1048 -10.69 54.60 -18.13
N GLY A 1049 -11.07 55.84 -17.85
CA GLY A 1049 -12.02 56.23 -16.80
C GLY A 1049 -13.46 55.76 -17.00
N ASP A 1050 -13.72 54.82 -17.92
CA ASP A 1050 -15.03 54.25 -18.21
C ASP A 1050 -15.19 52.79 -17.73
N VAL A 1051 -14.27 52.31 -16.87
CA VAL A 1051 -14.58 51.21 -15.93
C VAL A 1051 -15.51 51.74 -14.81
N LYS A 1052 -16.67 52.25 -15.22
CA LYS A 1052 -17.84 52.30 -14.34
C LYS A 1052 -18.13 50.87 -13.92
N ASN A 1053 -18.33 50.66 -12.62
CA ASN A 1053 -18.88 49.39 -12.12
C ASN A 1053 -20.07 48.98 -12.99
N GLY A 1054 -20.00 47.78 -13.57
CA GLY A 1054 -21.03 47.19 -14.43
C GLY A 1054 -22.34 46.83 -13.71
N LYS A 1055 -22.88 47.73 -12.89
CA LYS A 1055 -24.29 47.76 -12.51
C LYS A 1055 -25.07 48.57 -13.55
N GLY A 1056 -25.07 48.08 -14.78
CA GLY A 1056 -25.95 48.58 -15.84
C GLY A 1056 -27.37 48.13 -15.59
N LYS A 1057 -28.18 48.96 -14.94
CA LYS A 1057 -29.62 48.73 -14.76
C LYS A 1057 -30.38 49.44 -15.88
N ARG A 1058 -30.88 48.69 -16.87
CA ARG A 1058 -32.02 49.03 -17.75
C ARG A 1058 -32.74 47.70 -18.05
N ALA A 1059 -33.96 47.44 -17.55
CA ALA A 1059 -35.25 48.16 -17.66
C ALA A 1059 -36.05 47.74 -18.89
N LEU A 1060 -37.39 47.79 -18.77
CA LEU A 1060 -38.44 47.03 -19.46
C LEU A 1060 -38.80 45.73 -18.71
N GLU A 1061 -40.01 45.54 -18.19
CA GLU A 1061 -41.15 46.48 -18.07
C GLU A 1061 -42.10 46.02 -16.94
N GLU A 1062 -43.23 46.70 -16.76
CA GLU A 1062 -44.39 46.33 -15.93
C GLU A 1062 -44.26 46.43 -14.38
N ASP A 1063 -44.79 47.56 -13.88
CA ASP A 1063 -45.42 47.71 -12.58
C ASP A 1063 -46.89 48.04 -12.88
N ASP A 1064 -47.82 47.12 -12.60
CA ASP A 1064 -49.10 47.43 -11.99
C ASP A 1064 -49.87 46.14 -11.64
N SER A 1065 -50.43 46.19 -10.43
CA SER A 1065 -51.20 45.18 -9.69
C SER A 1065 -52.38 44.54 -10.40
N GLU A 1066 -52.72 43.30 -10.01
CA GLU A 1066 -53.95 43.05 -9.26
C GLU A 1066 -53.83 41.78 -8.38
N ASP A 1067 -54.31 41.85 -7.15
CA ASP A 1067 -54.34 40.75 -6.18
C ASP A 1067 -55.53 39.81 -6.44
N GLU A 1068 -55.39 38.51 -6.13
CA GLU A 1068 -56.31 37.85 -5.17
C GLU A 1068 -55.82 36.44 -4.72
N ASP A 1069 -55.60 36.35 -3.41
CA ASP A 1069 -55.90 35.25 -2.48
C ASP A 1069 -55.23 33.84 -2.44
N GLU A 1070 -54.87 33.53 -1.19
CA GLU A 1070 -54.65 32.25 -0.47
C GLU A 1070 -53.43 31.33 -0.74
N LEU A 1071 -52.45 31.54 0.16
CA LEU A 1071 -51.49 30.61 0.79
C LEU A 1071 -52.03 29.15 0.98
N PRO A 1072 -51.17 28.09 1.01
CA PRO A 1072 -50.11 27.99 2.04
C PRO A 1072 -48.84 27.12 1.77
N VAL A 1073 -48.06 26.99 2.85
CA VAL A 1073 -46.97 26.02 3.16
C VAL A 1073 -45.52 26.42 2.82
N LYS A 1074 -44.86 26.94 3.86
CA LYS A 1074 -43.44 27.33 3.89
C LYS A 1074 -42.51 26.11 4.08
N LYS A 1075 -41.63 25.82 3.12
CA LYS A 1075 -40.31 25.19 3.41
C LYS A 1075 -39.27 26.30 3.62
N LYS A 1076 -38.59 26.30 4.78
CA LYS A 1076 -37.64 27.36 5.16
C LYS A 1076 -36.27 27.20 4.48
N ALA A 1077 -35.86 28.31 3.88
CA ALA A 1077 -34.54 28.68 3.38
C ALA A 1077 -33.30 28.02 4.02
N LYS A 1078 -32.31 27.73 3.16
CA LYS A 1078 -30.89 27.89 3.47
C LYS A 1078 -30.27 28.87 2.47
N GLY A 1079 -29.90 30.06 2.96
CA GLY A 1079 -29.20 31.06 2.18
C GLY A 1079 -29.00 32.34 2.98
N ASN A 1080 -27.81 32.54 3.54
CA ASN A 1080 -26.88 33.62 3.16
C ASN A 1080 -25.99 34.19 4.29
N VAL A 1081 -24.67 34.10 4.01
CA VAL A 1081 -23.72 35.23 3.89
C VAL A 1081 -23.30 36.05 5.14
N LYS A 1082 -21.96 36.20 5.22
CA LYS A 1082 -21.11 37.24 5.82
C LYS A 1082 -21.74 38.26 6.81
N ASN A 1083 -21.11 38.30 7.99
CA ASN A 1083 -21.09 39.45 8.90
C ASN A 1083 -20.74 40.78 8.22
N LYS A 1084 -21.47 41.86 8.57
CA LYS A 1084 -20.88 43.18 8.87
C LYS A 1084 -21.86 44.12 9.61
N GLN A 1085 -21.40 44.64 10.77
CA GLN A 1085 -21.72 45.94 11.41
C GLN A 1085 -23.19 46.38 11.63
N LEU A 1086 -23.57 47.22 12.60
CA LEU A 1086 -23.25 47.52 14.02
C LEU A 1086 -24.14 48.73 14.39
N ASP A 1087 -24.49 48.86 15.68
CA ASP A 1087 -25.28 49.90 16.38
C ASP A 1087 -26.80 49.63 16.46
N THR A 1088 -27.42 49.48 17.64
CA THR A 1088 -27.29 50.31 18.85
C THR A 1088 -27.66 49.58 20.17
N VAL A 1089 -26.96 49.92 21.29
CA VAL A 1089 -27.47 50.17 22.69
C VAL A 1089 -28.40 49.09 23.34
N LYS A 1090 -28.16 48.43 24.50
CA LYS A 1090 -27.45 48.69 25.79
C LYS A 1090 -27.26 47.32 26.49
N GLY A 1091 -26.24 47.01 27.30
CA GLY A 1091 -25.05 47.75 27.75
C GLY A 1091 -24.32 47.03 28.92
N LYS A 1092 -23.24 47.65 29.43
CA LYS A 1092 -22.31 47.22 30.52
C LYS A 1092 -21.31 46.09 30.18
N GLY A 1093 -20.02 46.47 30.15
CA GLY A 1093 -18.87 45.56 30.20
C GLY A 1093 -17.72 46.17 31.04
N LYS A 1094 -16.53 45.55 31.03
CA LYS A 1094 -15.23 46.17 31.39
C LYS A 1094 -14.04 45.22 31.11
N GLY A 1095 -12.97 45.75 30.51
CA GLY A 1095 -11.58 45.23 30.47
C GLY A 1095 -11.33 43.86 29.78
N SER A 1096 -10.53 43.71 28.72
CA SER A 1096 -9.08 44.00 28.54
C SER A 1096 -8.17 43.11 29.41
N ALA A 1097 -7.12 42.44 28.91
CA ALA A 1097 -6.46 42.52 27.60
C ALA A 1097 -5.68 41.22 27.25
N SER A 1098 -5.30 41.07 25.98
CA SER A 1098 -4.19 40.23 25.53
C SER A 1098 -2.92 41.07 25.34
N ALA A 1099 -1.73 40.48 25.51
CA ALA A 1099 -0.47 41.00 24.91
C ALA A 1099 0.71 40.01 24.97
N SER A 1100 1.09 39.51 23.79
CA SER A 1100 2.47 39.40 23.26
C SER A 1100 3.68 38.97 24.12
N THR A 1101 4.34 37.92 23.64
CA THR A 1101 5.78 37.87 23.28
C THR A 1101 6.62 39.15 23.48
N SER A 1102 7.82 39.07 24.08
CA SER A 1102 9.10 39.00 23.33
C SER A 1102 10.38 39.20 24.18
N ARG A 1103 11.47 38.60 23.67
CA ARG A 1103 12.91 38.72 23.96
C ARG A 1103 13.46 39.83 24.90
N ALA A 1104 14.23 39.36 25.89
CA ALA A 1104 15.69 39.53 26.04
C ALA A 1104 16.33 40.56 27.03
N THR A 1105 17.50 40.11 27.51
CA THR A 1105 18.68 40.85 28.06
C THR A 1105 18.67 41.45 29.49
N SER A 1106 19.19 40.65 30.43
CA SER A 1106 20.55 40.82 31.01
C SER A 1106 20.76 41.30 32.47
N VAL A 1107 21.70 40.58 33.15
CA VAL A 1107 22.60 40.91 34.30
C VAL A 1107 22.07 41.14 35.74
N ALA A 1108 22.43 40.18 36.61
CA ALA A 1108 22.85 40.24 38.04
C ALA A 1108 21.98 40.77 39.21
N SER A 1109 21.71 39.81 40.12
CA SER A 1109 21.93 39.84 41.59
C SER A 1109 21.08 40.68 42.57
N ASN A 1110 20.42 39.91 43.45
CA ASN A 1110 20.26 40.06 44.91
C ASN A 1110 19.10 40.85 45.57
N SER A 1111 18.37 40.06 46.37
CA SER A 1111 17.89 40.31 47.74
C SER A 1111 16.50 40.92 48.01
N SER A 1112 15.59 40.02 48.42
CA SER A 1112 14.92 40.05 49.74
C SER A 1112 13.70 40.99 49.95
N PRO A 1113 12.78 40.68 50.90
CA PRO A 1113 11.35 40.57 50.53
C PRO A 1113 10.33 41.24 51.50
N ALA A 1114 9.05 40.85 51.36
CA ALA A 1114 7.94 40.91 52.35
C ALA A 1114 6.91 42.08 52.20
N PRO A 1115 5.77 42.11 52.93
CA PRO A 1115 4.46 41.77 52.32
C PRO A 1115 3.26 42.68 52.77
N SER A 1116 2.01 42.15 52.70
CA SER A 1116 0.75 42.68 53.29
C SER A 1116 -0.05 43.70 52.43
N SER A 1117 -1.37 43.95 52.58
CA SER A 1117 -2.50 43.20 53.19
C SER A 1117 -3.89 43.84 52.90
N ALA A 1118 -4.97 43.08 53.18
CA ALA A 1118 -6.29 43.51 53.70
C ALA A 1118 -7.26 44.40 52.83
N LYS A 1119 -8.49 43.93 52.53
CA LYS A 1119 -9.84 44.25 53.16
C LYS A 1119 -10.39 45.67 52.78
N SER A 1120 -11.71 45.97 52.65
CA SER A 1120 -12.94 45.41 53.24
C SER A 1120 -14.24 45.85 52.47
N LYS A 1121 -15.30 45.02 52.38
CA LYS A 1121 -16.64 45.06 53.08
C LYS A 1121 -17.76 46.04 52.64
N ALA A 1122 -18.92 45.48 52.25
CA ALA A 1122 -20.29 45.70 52.84
C ALA A 1122 -21.32 44.78 52.11
N LYS A 1123 -22.03 43.83 52.76
CA LYS A 1123 -23.38 43.92 53.42
C LYS A 1123 -24.50 44.50 52.52
N GLY A 1124 -25.69 43.91 52.33
CA GLY A 1124 -26.34 42.66 52.81
C GLY A 1124 -27.65 42.44 51.97
N LYS A 1125 -28.76 41.79 52.35
CA LYS A 1125 -29.17 40.83 53.41
C LYS A 1125 -30.64 40.39 53.11
N LYS A 1126 -30.99 39.09 53.19
CA LYS A 1126 -32.34 38.50 52.90
C LYS A 1126 -32.75 38.61 51.40
N ARG A 1127 -33.48 37.66 50.83
CA ARG A 1127 -34.33 36.60 51.42
C ARG A 1127 -33.97 35.22 50.88
#